data_AF-A0A5S3N7K4-F1
#
_entry.id   AF-A0A5S3N7K4-F1
#
_cell.length_a   1.000
_cell.length_b   1.000
_cell.length_c   1.000
_cell.angle_alpha   90.00
_cell.angle_beta   90.00
_cell.angle_gamma   90.00
#
_symmetry.space_group_name_H-M   'P 1'
#
loop_
_entity.id
_entity.type
_entity.pdbx_description
1 polymer ?
#
loop_
_entity_poly.entity_id
_entity_poly.type
_entity_poly.pdbx_seq_one_letter_code
_entity_poly.pdbx_strand_id
1 'polypeptide(L)'
;MYNASNGYNISDAFFSIYDEKGWLWILGENRLSSEFIIGEKEVILQRFDGNNFSTLEIPTEFKQRITRGILFKNLKGGLYVKLWFGKDAKTQLFFLDTNTLEIKKVSAYDDLIKNRHTDSQYHINNSTHILVTHEDKLLSASLEGLNIKMIDSIAYDKSNKSLFIQTIHTFGNYTIAKLLSNEFFLLDKQGKFIKMLTKEDFIDKKGESFLPTHLSSNFTSKGEYYFYFDTKYNLIKYNKETQKFEELNKQTYDDGVVESISFCQEEDKIGFLRKTNADYKINIYKIANKSYQLEQQITTEFLPNITYRDINKDLAVLYQNQLELYFFEDSKIKTFLKDKSIRAINQLSEKKYIVSTDSEGFYEVDVEKGTEKEIQFSLNNNIQRIDFPRDITMQDSIFITNDVDNIYHIDKNYKIIAKNNTKQNAIEVIKLRDTIFIGGRHGGIFKYSIKGRTSTEIKNTQSISVKEFASNRNKIFATTSAGILKYENGNTTLSEYNNVKTEDLLAIKYSEYYGVLVTTKYGKIYQLNEESNTLNLFYEDQLETSIVGIVIDDDKKLWLNTYTGIVSFNPENKETKRYTKKEGVYELEGNRYSTFKDNKGNIFIGSYKGVSYFSPKELEENTLQLRPIFSSISSFNTQKNEWEKKEAPKELSELKELVLPASNQRFSASVSVLGIINPKDVKYRYRLVTDDEKYNWTRLYSGNEIVYSNLASGKYTLQIEALTLANQKIGETLQLTIVSNQIFYKTWWFVALLILGITLFFTYLMRQFKAKQILITQNKIAINESKTKEAMMIEIHHRIKNNLQVVSGLLSLQAFNSDNLELKAKLQDSQSRIDSIAGIHDILYKTDNQEEILVAQYFKEIIEYNKTVFPLKVDFELEIDPVSLMMDKAIPLALIFNELIINSYKHAFHQTQEPKIKISFKEEYKDYMFSYQDNGVFDETKDKKSSMGNKIIAMMISQLKGIKSNENSTHFNIKIKFPKK
;
A
#
# COMPACT_ATOMS: atom_id res chain seq x y z
N MET A 1 18.90 -11.87 7.92
CA MET A 1 19.45 -10.51 7.88
C MET A 1 18.50 -9.63 7.08
N TYR A 2 18.19 -8.45 7.62
CA TYR A 2 17.35 -7.41 7.03
C TYR A 2 18.09 -6.07 7.13
N ASN A 3 18.00 -5.24 6.10
CA ASN A 3 18.61 -3.91 6.05
C ASN A 3 17.66 -2.91 5.33
N ALA A 4 18.15 -1.72 4.96
CA ALA A 4 17.33 -0.71 4.29
C ALA A 4 16.64 -1.18 2.99
N SER A 5 17.23 -2.10 2.22
CA SER A 5 16.57 -2.64 1.03
C SER A 5 15.34 -3.49 1.36
N ASN A 6 15.24 -3.95 2.61
CA ASN A 6 14.09 -4.68 3.15
C ASN A 6 13.12 -3.79 3.94
N GLY A 7 13.36 -2.48 4.01
CA GLY A 7 12.53 -1.52 4.77
C GLY A 7 12.95 -1.28 6.23
N TYR A 8 14.10 -1.83 6.66
CA TYR A 8 14.67 -1.51 7.98
C TYR A 8 15.34 -0.14 7.94
N ASN A 9 14.67 0.85 8.53
CA ASN A 9 15.04 2.28 8.46
C ASN A 9 15.67 2.80 9.75
N ILE A 10 16.02 1.93 10.70
CA ILE A 10 16.72 2.34 11.94
C ILE A 10 18.24 2.38 11.69
N SER A 11 18.90 3.48 12.06
CA SER A 11 20.36 3.62 12.02
C SER A 11 21.05 3.40 13.36
N ASP A 12 20.35 3.69 14.46
CA ASP A 12 20.78 3.36 15.82
C ASP A 12 19.57 2.94 16.64
N ALA A 13 19.58 1.71 17.16
CA ALA A 13 18.45 1.10 17.86
C ALA A 13 18.56 1.33 19.36
N PHE A 14 17.70 2.21 19.91
CA PHE A 14 17.66 2.50 21.34
C PHE A 14 17.11 1.33 22.15
N PHE A 15 16.04 0.69 21.66
CA PHE A 15 15.37 -0.40 22.37
C PHE A 15 14.57 -1.28 21.41
N SER A 16 14.42 -2.56 21.75
CA SER A 16 13.56 -3.48 21.01
C SER A 16 12.77 -4.42 21.94
N ILE A 17 11.55 -4.78 21.56
CA ILE A 17 10.70 -5.68 22.35
C ILE A 17 9.66 -6.38 21.47
N TYR A 18 9.29 -7.61 21.79
CA TYR A 18 8.13 -8.28 21.17
C TYR A 18 6.84 -7.96 21.92
N ASP A 19 5.76 -7.65 21.21
CA ASP A 19 4.43 -7.55 21.80
C ASP A 19 3.76 -8.93 22.01
N GLU A 20 2.58 -8.94 22.63
CA GLU A 20 1.82 -10.17 22.92
C GLU A 20 1.34 -10.91 21.65
N LYS A 21 1.33 -10.23 20.50
CA LYS A 21 0.93 -10.82 19.21
C LYS A 21 2.12 -11.31 18.40
N GLY A 22 3.34 -11.13 18.91
CA GLY A 22 4.57 -11.57 18.28
C GLY A 22 5.15 -10.59 17.26
N TRP A 23 4.70 -9.32 17.24
CA TRP A 23 5.38 -8.28 16.46
C TRP A 23 6.62 -7.80 17.18
N LEU A 24 7.73 -7.66 16.44
CA LEU A 24 8.96 -7.04 16.93
C LEU A 24 8.85 -5.54 16.78
N TRP A 25 8.96 -4.80 17.88
CA TRP A 25 8.98 -3.35 17.93
C TRP A 25 10.40 -2.85 18.18
N ILE A 26 10.82 -1.83 17.43
CA ILE A 26 12.18 -1.30 17.40
C ILE A 26 12.10 0.22 17.42
N LEU A 27 12.61 0.82 18.49
CA LEU A 27 12.69 2.27 18.68
C LEU A 27 14.12 2.73 18.40
N GLY A 28 14.29 3.75 17.56
CA GLY A 28 15.62 4.24 17.23
C GLY A 28 15.65 5.41 16.25
N GLU A 29 16.85 5.82 15.88
CA GLU A 29 17.08 6.91 14.94
C GLU A 29 16.73 6.50 13.51
N ASN A 30 16.04 7.38 12.78
CA ASN A 30 15.66 7.22 11.39
C ASN A 30 16.87 7.44 10.48
N ARG A 31 17.24 6.39 9.76
CA ARG A 31 18.31 6.37 8.77
C ARG A 31 18.10 7.36 7.62
N LEU A 32 16.84 7.65 7.27
CA LEU A 32 16.50 8.54 6.15
C LEU A 32 16.60 10.03 6.52
N SER A 33 16.74 10.35 7.80
CA SER A 33 16.88 11.73 8.27
C SER A 33 18.30 12.26 7.99
N SER A 34 18.41 13.51 7.53
CA SER A 34 19.69 14.14 7.21
C SER A 34 20.25 14.92 8.40
N GLU A 35 21.48 14.62 8.82
CA GLU A 35 22.17 15.35 9.89
C GLU A 35 22.41 16.83 9.53
N PHE A 36 22.42 17.17 8.23
CA PHE A 36 22.91 18.46 7.73
C PHE A 36 21.92 19.63 7.74
N ILE A 37 20.61 19.39 7.95
CA ILE A 37 19.62 20.47 7.89
C ILE A 37 19.25 21.01 9.27
N ILE A 38 19.36 20.21 10.34
CA ILE A 38 19.08 20.65 11.74
C ILE A 38 20.05 20.01 12.79
N GLY A 39 20.98 19.13 12.41
CA GLY A 39 21.88 18.47 13.38
C GLY A 39 21.21 17.41 14.25
N GLU A 40 19.98 16.97 13.91
CA GLU A 40 19.21 15.99 14.67
C GLU A 40 18.62 14.93 13.73
N LYS A 41 18.85 13.66 14.07
CA LYS A 41 18.16 12.54 13.45
C LYS A 41 16.78 12.38 14.04
N GLU A 42 15.78 12.18 13.19
CA GLU A 42 14.41 11.90 13.60
C GLU A 42 14.37 10.55 14.34
N VAL A 43 13.57 10.41 15.39
CA VAL A 43 13.37 9.13 16.08
C VAL A 43 12.05 8.52 15.63
N ILE A 44 12.09 7.27 15.18
CA ILE A 44 10.94 6.53 14.67
C ILE A 44 10.75 5.23 15.45
N LEU A 45 9.53 4.70 15.39
CA LEU A 45 9.21 3.39 15.91
C LEU A 45 8.88 2.47 14.73
N GLN A 46 9.71 1.45 14.49
CA GLN A 46 9.41 0.43 13.49
C GLN A 46 8.82 -0.81 14.15
N ARG A 47 7.82 -1.42 13.52
CA ARG A 47 7.34 -2.74 13.87
C ARG A 47 7.55 -3.71 12.71
N PHE A 48 7.76 -4.97 13.05
CA PHE A 48 8.15 -6.01 12.11
C PHE A 48 7.40 -7.31 12.40
N ASP A 49 6.75 -7.86 11.38
CA ASP A 49 5.97 -9.11 11.47
C ASP A 49 6.77 -10.38 11.15
N GLY A 50 8.08 -10.23 10.89
CA GLY A 50 8.93 -11.30 10.38
C GLY A 50 9.27 -11.20 8.89
N ASN A 51 8.52 -10.41 8.13
CA ASN A 51 8.70 -10.22 6.69
C ASN A 51 8.76 -8.75 6.27
N ASN A 52 7.85 -7.93 6.81
CA ASN A 52 7.61 -6.55 6.41
C ASN A 52 7.81 -5.61 7.59
N PHE A 53 8.35 -4.43 7.30
CA PHE A 53 8.46 -3.34 8.25
C PHE A 53 7.33 -2.31 8.03
N SER A 54 6.81 -1.79 9.13
CA SER A 54 5.88 -0.68 9.20
C SER A 54 6.50 0.38 10.12
N THR A 55 6.54 1.62 9.67
CA THR A 55 7.15 2.73 10.41
C THR A 55 6.05 3.61 10.97
N LEU A 56 6.08 3.81 12.28
CA LEU A 56 5.20 4.71 13.00
C LEU A 56 6.02 5.94 13.41
N GLU A 57 5.60 7.10 12.92
CA GLU A 57 6.18 8.38 13.32
C GLU A 57 5.74 8.74 14.73
N ILE A 58 6.66 9.30 15.51
CA ILE A 58 6.34 9.87 16.82
C ILE A 58 5.64 11.21 16.56
N PRO A 59 4.44 11.47 17.12
CA PRO A 59 3.67 12.67 16.78
C PRO A 59 4.47 13.97 16.93
N THR A 60 4.40 14.83 15.91
CA THR A 60 5.18 16.07 15.82
C THR A 60 4.83 17.12 16.88
N GLU A 61 3.74 16.93 17.62
CA GLU A 61 3.41 17.72 18.82
C GLU A 61 4.49 17.57 19.93
N PHE A 62 5.34 16.55 19.83
CA PHE A 62 6.43 16.25 20.77
C PHE A 62 7.82 16.74 20.27
N LYS A 63 7.85 17.81 19.46
CA LYS A 63 8.97 18.51 18.77
C LYS A 63 10.18 18.95 19.64
N GLN A 64 10.69 18.08 20.49
CA GLN A 64 11.92 18.27 21.24
C GLN A 64 12.91 17.19 20.82
N ARG A 65 14.20 17.51 20.87
CA ARG A 65 15.28 16.57 20.54
C ARG A 65 15.20 15.33 21.41
N ILE A 66 14.89 14.17 20.83
CA ILE A 66 14.91 12.88 21.52
C ILE A 66 16.36 12.38 21.56
N THR A 67 16.88 12.07 22.75
CA THR A 67 18.26 11.59 22.95
C THR A 67 18.34 10.11 23.27
N ARG A 68 17.25 9.53 23.77
CA ARG A 68 17.14 8.10 24.10
C ARG A 68 15.66 7.73 24.19
N GLY A 69 15.36 6.44 24.07
CA GLY A 69 14.05 5.89 24.41
C GLY A 69 14.11 4.44 24.86
N ILE A 70 13.05 3.99 25.53
CA ILE A 70 12.83 2.59 25.88
C ILE A 70 11.38 2.20 25.62
N LEU A 71 11.15 0.90 25.40
CA LEU A 71 9.82 0.30 25.27
C LEU A 71 9.61 -0.69 26.40
N PHE A 72 8.39 -0.75 26.94
CA PHE A 72 8.03 -1.79 27.91
C PHE A 72 6.54 -2.12 27.81
N LYS A 73 6.17 -3.34 28.19
CA LYS A 73 4.82 -3.87 27.96
C LYS A 73 3.79 -3.17 28.85
N ASN A 74 2.58 -3.00 28.33
CA ASN A 74 1.37 -2.97 29.15
C ASN A 74 0.76 -4.36 29.10
N LEU A 75 0.78 -5.09 30.21
CA LEU A 75 0.31 -6.49 30.26
C LEU A 75 -1.22 -6.63 30.22
N LYS A 76 -1.95 -5.51 30.11
CA LYS A 76 -3.38 -5.47 29.74
C LYS A 76 -3.60 -5.14 28.26
N GLY A 77 -2.53 -5.05 27.46
CA GLY A 77 -2.54 -4.72 26.04
C GLY A 77 -1.86 -3.37 25.72
N GLY A 78 -1.02 -3.35 24.68
CA GLY A 78 -0.27 -2.18 24.24
C GLY A 78 1.18 -2.12 24.74
N LEU A 79 1.88 -1.04 24.37
CA LEU A 79 3.25 -0.75 24.80
C LEU A 79 3.33 0.66 25.39
N TYR A 80 4.21 0.84 26.36
CA TYR A 80 4.64 2.17 26.77
C TYR A 80 5.92 2.56 26.03
N VAL A 81 5.97 3.81 25.58
CA VAL A 81 7.13 4.42 24.95
C VAL A 81 7.61 5.53 25.89
N LYS A 82 8.78 5.38 26.48
CA LYS A 82 9.39 6.39 27.34
C LYS A 82 10.54 7.05 26.61
N LEU A 83 10.49 8.37 26.49
CA LEU A 83 11.44 9.16 25.70
C LEU A 83 12.13 10.21 26.57
N TRP A 84 13.41 10.44 26.31
CA TRP A 84 14.21 11.48 26.95
C TRP A 84 14.50 12.61 25.96
N PHE A 85 14.35 13.85 26.43
CA PHE A 85 14.43 15.05 25.61
C PHE A 85 15.52 16.02 26.09
N GLY A 86 16.29 16.57 25.14
CA GLY A 86 17.22 17.69 25.34
C GLY A 86 18.42 17.42 26.27
N LYS A 87 19.14 18.50 26.63
CA LYS A 87 20.31 18.46 27.55
C LYS A 87 19.92 18.33 29.03
N ASP A 88 18.71 18.77 29.40
CA ASP A 88 18.19 18.71 30.78
C ASP A 88 17.48 17.37 31.10
N ALA A 89 17.55 16.39 30.19
CA ALA A 89 17.01 15.03 30.33
C ALA A 89 15.54 14.97 30.80
N LYS A 90 14.69 15.87 30.30
CA LYS A 90 13.25 15.80 30.56
C LYS A 90 12.72 14.49 29.99
N THR A 91 11.94 13.77 30.78
CA THR A 91 11.44 12.46 30.42
C THR A 91 9.94 12.55 30.22
N GLN A 92 9.39 11.91 29.18
CA GLN A 92 7.94 11.79 29.01
C GLN A 92 7.56 10.35 28.69
N LEU A 93 6.32 10.00 29.05
CA LEU A 93 5.75 8.68 28.85
C LEU A 93 4.56 8.74 27.91
N PHE A 94 4.54 7.82 26.96
CA PHE A 94 3.47 7.64 25.99
C PHE A 94 2.94 6.21 26.06
N PHE A 95 1.66 6.05 25.75
CA PHE A 95 1.00 4.76 25.60
C PHE A 95 0.68 4.55 24.11
N LEU A 96 1.18 3.45 23.57
CA LEU A 96 0.94 2.95 22.23
C LEU A 96 -0.05 1.79 22.30
N ASP A 97 -1.23 1.97 21.72
CA ASP A 97 -2.16 0.86 21.50
C ASP A 97 -1.71 0.07 20.27
N THR A 98 -1.27 -1.18 20.44
CA THR A 98 -0.78 -2.00 19.33
C THR A 98 -1.89 -2.49 18.38
N ASN A 99 -3.18 -2.28 18.71
CA ASN A 99 -4.31 -2.59 17.82
C ASN A 99 -4.67 -1.43 16.90
N THR A 100 -4.63 -0.20 17.40
CA THR A 100 -5.01 1.02 16.65
C THR A 100 -3.81 1.77 16.11
N LEU A 101 -2.61 1.49 16.64
CA LEU A 101 -1.35 2.22 16.39
C LEU A 101 -1.39 3.68 16.85
N GLU A 102 -2.37 4.07 17.68
CA GLU A 102 -2.43 5.40 18.26
C GLU A 102 -1.42 5.55 19.40
N ILE A 103 -0.65 6.64 19.38
CA ILE A 103 0.24 7.05 20.46
C ILE A 103 -0.41 8.20 21.23
N LYS A 104 -0.62 8.01 22.52
CA LYS A 104 -1.21 9.02 23.43
C LYS A 104 -0.27 9.31 24.59
N LYS A 105 -0.14 10.58 24.96
CA LYS A 105 0.67 11.00 26.11
C LYS A 105 0.02 10.54 27.42
N VAL A 106 0.81 9.99 28.34
CA VAL A 106 0.38 9.63 29.69
C VAL A 106 0.59 10.86 30.59
N SER A 107 -0.33 11.84 30.54
CA SER A 107 -0.16 13.11 31.26
C SER A 107 0.02 12.95 32.77
N ALA A 108 -0.59 11.93 33.37
CA ALA A 108 -0.42 11.61 34.80
C ALA A 108 1.04 11.26 35.17
N TYR A 109 1.86 10.84 34.21
CA TYR A 109 3.28 10.62 34.42
C TYR A 109 4.06 11.92 34.65
N ASP A 110 3.73 12.99 33.94
CA ASP A 110 4.41 14.28 34.10
C ASP A 110 4.23 14.82 35.53
N ASP A 111 3.02 14.67 36.08
CA ASP A 111 2.73 15.02 37.48
C ASP A 111 3.46 14.09 38.45
N LEU A 112 3.57 12.80 38.09
CA LEU A 112 4.35 11.84 38.86
C LEU A 112 5.82 12.28 38.90
N ILE A 113 6.50 12.57 37.79
CA ILE A 113 7.95 12.85 37.83
C ILE A 113 8.32 14.31 38.15
N LYS A 114 7.35 15.19 38.38
CA LYS A 114 7.59 16.59 38.74
C LYS A 114 8.45 16.69 40.01
N ASN A 115 9.62 17.34 39.92
CA ASN A 115 10.63 17.46 40.99
C ASN A 115 11.29 16.13 41.43
N ARG A 116 11.30 15.09 40.59
CA ARG A 116 11.87 13.76 40.90
C ARG A 116 13.18 13.52 40.15
N HIS A 117 14.04 12.68 40.72
CA HIS A 117 15.40 12.47 40.21
C HIS A 117 15.49 11.31 39.22
N THR A 118 14.86 10.17 39.51
CA THR A 118 14.86 9.00 38.61
C THR A 118 13.62 8.14 38.75
N ASP A 119 13.37 7.36 37.70
CA ASP A 119 12.34 6.34 37.68
C ASP A 119 12.80 5.08 36.94
N SER A 120 12.29 3.92 37.37
CA SER A 120 12.56 2.63 36.76
C SER A 120 11.29 1.78 36.73
N GLN A 121 10.99 1.18 35.59
CA GLN A 121 9.82 0.33 35.39
C GLN A 121 10.13 -1.14 35.69
N TYR A 122 9.12 -1.86 36.14
CA TYR A 122 9.19 -3.29 36.40
C TYR A 122 7.83 -3.95 36.19
N HIS A 123 7.80 -5.27 36.04
CA HIS A 123 6.59 -6.01 35.70
C HIS A 123 6.30 -7.04 36.78
N ILE A 124 5.09 -7.03 37.32
CA ILE A 124 4.59 -8.04 38.27
C ILE A 124 3.26 -8.61 37.76
N ASN A 125 3.16 -9.94 37.69
CA ASN A 125 1.97 -10.63 37.19
C ASN A 125 1.51 -10.04 35.84
N ASN A 126 0.26 -9.56 35.74
CA ASN A 126 -0.28 -8.89 34.55
C ASN A 126 -0.35 -7.37 34.73
N SER A 127 0.59 -6.77 35.47
CA SER A 127 0.63 -5.33 35.70
C SER A 127 2.03 -4.75 35.53
N THR A 128 2.08 -3.56 34.96
CA THR A 128 3.30 -2.78 34.80
C THR A 128 3.37 -1.75 35.89
N HIS A 129 4.50 -1.71 36.59
CA HIS A 129 4.75 -0.84 37.72
C HIS A 129 5.92 0.08 37.43
N ILE A 130 5.97 1.16 38.20
CA ILE A 130 7.02 2.14 38.14
C ILE A 130 7.45 2.51 39.54
N LEU A 131 8.77 2.53 39.74
CA LEU A 131 9.42 2.95 40.96
C LEU A 131 10.04 4.31 40.71
N VAL A 132 9.81 5.28 41.59
CA VAL A 132 10.25 6.66 41.39
C VAL A 132 10.90 7.21 42.65
N THR A 133 12.07 7.84 42.51
CA THR A 133 12.76 8.51 43.61
C THR A 133 12.30 9.97 43.73
N HIS A 134 11.80 10.35 44.90
CA HIS A 134 11.34 11.72 45.19
C HIS A 134 11.91 12.20 46.52
N GLU A 135 12.83 13.17 46.51
CA GLU A 135 13.43 13.85 47.67
C GLU A 135 13.89 12.97 48.85
N ASP A 136 12.95 12.44 49.65
CA ASP A 136 13.14 11.63 50.86
C ASP A 136 12.40 10.27 50.82
N LYS A 137 11.71 9.95 49.71
CA LYS A 137 10.88 8.75 49.57
C LYS A 137 11.07 8.05 48.23
N LEU A 138 10.97 6.72 48.29
CA LEU A 138 10.84 5.85 47.13
C LEU A 138 9.37 5.51 46.95
N LEU A 139 8.84 5.78 45.76
CA LEU A 139 7.42 5.69 45.45
C LEU A 139 7.18 4.54 44.49
N SER A 140 6.20 3.69 44.81
CA SER A 140 5.74 2.60 43.94
C SER A 140 4.34 2.90 43.40
N ALA A 141 4.16 2.76 42.08
CA ALA A 141 2.89 2.99 41.41
C ALA A 141 2.66 1.98 40.27
N SER A 142 1.40 1.66 39.98
CA SER A 142 1.02 0.86 38.82
C SER A 142 0.58 1.75 37.66
N LEU A 143 0.98 1.38 36.44
CA LEU A 143 0.58 2.02 35.19
C LEU A 143 -0.64 1.29 34.58
N GLU A 144 -1.75 2.01 34.41
CA GLU A 144 -3.02 1.48 33.89
C GLU A 144 -3.48 2.25 32.63
N GLY A 145 -2.82 1.97 31.50
CA GLY A 145 -3.04 2.67 30.24
C GLY A 145 -2.61 4.12 30.34
N LEU A 146 -3.56 5.05 30.37
CA LEU A 146 -3.28 6.48 30.51
C LEU A 146 -3.28 6.97 31.96
N ASN A 147 -3.61 6.10 32.92
CA ASN A 147 -3.72 6.43 34.34
C ASN A 147 -2.57 5.84 35.15
N ILE A 148 -2.26 6.48 36.29
CA ILE A 148 -1.28 5.99 37.26
C ILE A 148 -1.95 5.86 38.61
N LYS A 149 -1.82 4.69 39.24
CA LYS A 149 -2.35 4.42 40.58
C LYS A 149 -1.20 4.24 41.55
N MET A 150 -1.12 5.13 42.55
CA MET A 150 -0.15 5.03 43.63
C MET A 150 -0.42 3.80 44.51
N ILE A 151 0.64 3.09 44.88
CA ILE A 151 0.55 1.84 45.64
C ILE A 151 1.10 2.03 47.04
N ASP A 152 2.34 2.48 47.15
CA ASP A 152 3.05 2.60 48.43
C ASP A 152 4.24 3.57 48.35
N SER A 153 4.76 3.96 49.52
CA SER A 153 5.94 4.80 49.65
C SER A 153 6.77 4.42 50.87
N ILE A 154 8.10 4.43 50.74
CA ILE A 154 9.02 4.20 51.87
C ILE A 154 10.08 5.30 51.93
N ALA A 155 10.46 5.72 53.14
CA ALA A 155 11.54 6.68 53.33
C ALA A 155 12.92 6.00 53.21
N TYR A 156 13.93 6.76 52.76
CA TYR A 156 15.34 6.34 52.68
C TYR A 156 16.28 7.45 53.18
N ASP A 157 17.56 7.15 53.40
CA ASP A 157 18.49 8.12 53.98
C ASP A 157 18.89 9.23 52.99
N LYS A 158 18.59 10.48 53.38
CA LYS A 158 18.82 11.71 52.62
C LYS A 158 20.29 12.14 52.59
N SER A 159 21.14 11.56 53.44
CA SER A 159 22.57 11.89 53.54
C SER A 159 23.36 11.49 52.27
N ASN A 160 22.82 10.59 51.46
CA ASN A 160 23.48 10.01 50.31
C ASN A 160 23.09 10.78 49.02
N LYS A 161 24.06 11.44 48.39
CA LYS A 161 23.83 12.38 47.25
C LYS A 161 23.37 11.72 45.93
N SER A 162 23.24 10.39 45.87
CA SER A 162 22.92 9.64 44.64
C SER A 162 21.61 8.88 44.78
N LEU A 163 20.51 9.54 44.39
CA LEU A 163 19.13 9.02 44.49
C LEU A 163 18.66 8.32 43.20
N PHE A 164 19.60 7.68 42.48
CA PHE A 164 19.28 6.97 41.24
C PHE A 164 18.97 5.50 41.53
N ILE A 165 17.92 4.97 40.91
CA ILE A 165 17.66 3.53 40.89
C ILE A 165 18.73 2.88 40.01
N GLN A 166 19.52 1.97 40.58
CA GLN A 166 20.59 1.28 39.86
C GLN A 166 20.03 0.10 39.06
N THR A 167 19.34 -0.83 39.73
CA THR A 167 18.73 -2.01 39.11
C THR A 167 17.44 -2.41 39.82
N ILE A 168 16.54 -3.05 39.06
CA ILE A 168 15.28 -3.59 39.57
C ILE A 168 15.02 -4.94 38.91
N HIS A 169 14.72 -5.95 39.71
CA HIS A 169 14.51 -7.31 39.24
C HIS A 169 13.28 -7.91 39.91
N THR A 170 12.36 -8.43 39.10
CA THR A 170 11.17 -9.15 39.59
C THR A 170 11.40 -10.65 39.50
N PHE A 171 10.99 -11.38 40.53
CA PHE A 171 11.16 -12.82 40.69
C PHE A 171 10.01 -13.40 41.52
N GLY A 172 9.30 -14.38 40.96
CA GLY A 172 8.13 -14.94 41.62
C GLY A 172 7.10 -13.88 42.00
N ASN A 173 6.82 -13.77 43.30
CA ASN A 173 5.89 -12.81 43.88
C ASN A 173 6.59 -11.59 44.51
N TYR A 174 7.86 -11.35 44.17
CA TYR A 174 8.67 -10.30 44.80
C TYR A 174 9.43 -9.47 43.76
N THR A 175 9.73 -8.23 44.12
CA THR A 175 10.64 -7.38 43.35
C THR A 175 11.74 -6.88 44.28
N ILE A 176 12.99 -7.01 43.86
CA ILE A 176 14.12 -6.39 44.54
C ILE A 176 14.57 -5.17 43.74
N ALA A 177 14.71 -4.03 44.41
CA ALA A 177 15.21 -2.79 43.84
C ALA A 177 16.46 -2.34 44.58
N LYS A 178 17.48 -1.91 43.84
CA LYS A 178 18.73 -1.39 44.39
C LYS A 178 18.91 0.07 43.98
N LEU A 179 19.23 0.92 44.94
CA LEU A 179 19.63 2.31 44.70
C LEU A 179 21.16 2.43 44.57
N LEU A 180 21.63 3.48 43.87
CA LEU A 180 23.05 3.83 43.81
C LEU A 180 23.64 4.16 45.19
N SER A 181 22.80 4.52 46.16
CA SER A 181 23.16 4.72 47.58
C SER A 181 23.53 3.42 48.32
N ASN A 182 23.48 2.25 47.66
CA ASN A 182 23.63 0.90 48.24
C ASN A 182 22.48 0.44 49.15
N GLU A 183 21.32 1.10 49.09
CA GLU A 183 20.11 0.62 49.73
C GLU A 183 19.37 -0.37 48.82
N PHE A 184 18.81 -1.41 49.44
CA PHE A 184 18.03 -2.44 48.79
C PHE A 184 16.62 -2.47 49.36
N PHE A 185 15.64 -2.64 48.48
CA PHE A 185 14.23 -2.71 48.86
C PHE A 185 13.62 -3.99 48.31
N LEU A 186 12.85 -4.68 49.14
CA LEU A 186 12.05 -5.82 48.74
C LEU A 186 10.58 -5.39 48.69
N LEU A 187 9.92 -5.64 47.57
CA LEU A 187 8.53 -5.35 47.32
C LEU A 187 7.74 -6.65 47.11
N ASP A 188 6.44 -6.63 47.45
CA ASP A 188 5.53 -7.77 47.27
C ASP A 188 4.92 -7.84 45.85
N LYS A 189 4.02 -8.81 45.63
CA LYS A 189 3.35 -9.04 44.35
C LYS A 189 2.37 -7.93 43.93
N GLN A 190 2.08 -6.98 44.83
CA GLN A 190 1.32 -5.77 44.54
C GLN A 190 2.23 -4.57 44.31
N GLY A 191 3.55 -4.67 44.53
CA GLY A 191 4.46 -3.54 44.50
C GLY A 191 4.47 -2.73 45.81
N LYS A 192 4.01 -3.28 46.93
CA LYS A 192 4.14 -2.65 48.26
C LYS A 192 5.50 -2.96 48.87
N PHE A 193 6.05 -2.02 49.64
CA PHE A 193 7.34 -2.23 50.31
C PHE A 193 7.19 -3.21 51.47
N ILE A 194 7.94 -4.30 51.45
CA ILE A 194 8.00 -5.28 52.53
C ILE A 194 9.01 -4.80 53.58
N LYS A 195 10.26 -4.56 53.15
CA LYS A 195 11.36 -4.11 54.00
C LYS A 195 12.50 -3.52 53.18
N MET A 196 13.34 -2.74 53.85
CA MET A 196 14.69 -2.43 53.40
C MET A 196 15.61 -3.60 53.76
N LEU A 197 16.37 -4.12 52.79
CA LEU A 197 17.30 -5.22 53.03
C LEU A 197 18.61 -4.70 53.62
N THR A 198 19.13 -5.46 54.57
CA THR A 198 20.37 -5.18 55.30
C THR A 198 21.39 -6.28 55.04
N LYS A 199 22.60 -6.15 55.60
CA LYS A 199 23.62 -7.21 55.50
C LYS A 199 23.15 -8.57 56.02
N GLU A 200 22.20 -8.59 56.97
CA GLU A 200 21.69 -9.84 57.58
C GLU A 200 20.79 -10.65 56.65
N ASP A 201 20.33 -10.02 55.57
CA ASP A 201 19.48 -10.64 54.55
C ASP A 201 20.30 -11.33 53.45
N PHE A 202 21.61 -11.11 53.38
CA PHE A 202 22.51 -11.81 52.46
C PHE A 202 23.53 -12.63 53.24
N ILE A 203 23.51 -13.94 53.02
CA ILE A 203 24.33 -14.92 53.74
C ILE A 203 25.32 -15.51 52.75
N ASP A 204 26.61 -15.39 53.04
CA ASP A 204 27.67 -16.01 52.26
C ASP A 204 27.76 -17.52 52.55
N LYS A 205 28.60 -18.23 51.79
CA LYS A 205 28.79 -19.68 51.95
C LYS A 205 29.24 -20.14 53.36
N LYS A 206 29.83 -19.25 54.15
CA LYS A 206 30.31 -19.54 55.52
C LYS A 206 29.23 -19.25 56.56
N GLY A 207 28.07 -18.73 56.14
CA GLY A 207 27.03 -18.25 57.05
C GLY A 207 27.26 -16.82 57.52
N GLU A 208 28.23 -16.09 56.96
CA GLU A 208 28.53 -14.72 57.33
C GLU A 208 27.63 -13.73 56.55
N SER A 209 27.16 -12.69 57.24
CA SER A 209 26.32 -11.66 56.65
C SER A 209 27.14 -10.65 55.84
N PHE A 210 26.72 -10.33 54.62
CA PHE A 210 27.36 -9.33 53.76
C PHE A 210 26.32 -8.41 53.10
N LEU A 211 26.73 -7.27 52.54
CA LEU A 211 25.83 -6.44 51.73
C LEU A 211 26.44 -6.26 50.34
N PRO A 212 25.76 -6.72 49.27
CA PRO A 212 26.31 -6.62 47.93
C PRO A 212 26.33 -5.17 47.43
N THR A 213 27.33 -4.83 46.62
CA THR A 213 27.49 -3.48 46.05
C THR A 213 26.84 -3.32 44.68
N HIS A 214 26.59 -4.41 43.97
CA HIS A 214 25.95 -4.44 42.66
C HIS A 214 24.98 -5.62 42.56
N LEU A 215 23.78 -5.36 42.05
CA LEU A 215 22.81 -6.39 41.69
C LEU A 215 22.78 -6.48 40.17
N SER A 216 23.25 -7.61 39.62
CA SER A 216 23.50 -7.75 38.17
C SER A 216 22.28 -8.29 37.44
N SER A 217 21.94 -9.56 37.65
CA SER A 217 20.81 -10.21 36.97
C SER A 217 20.22 -11.34 37.81
N ASN A 218 19.00 -11.73 37.47
CA ASN A 218 18.27 -12.82 38.10
C ASN A 218 17.73 -13.80 37.06
N PHE A 219 17.55 -15.06 37.48
CA PHE A 219 16.88 -16.08 36.67
C PHE A 219 16.10 -17.06 37.56
N THR A 220 15.15 -17.77 36.95
CA THR A 220 14.35 -18.81 37.61
C THR A 220 14.69 -20.16 37.02
N SER A 221 14.96 -21.16 37.86
CA SER A 221 15.15 -22.54 37.42
C SER A 221 14.38 -23.50 38.31
N LYS A 222 13.52 -24.35 37.72
CA LYS A 222 12.67 -25.33 38.43
C LYS A 222 11.88 -24.71 39.60
N GLY A 223 11.37 -23.49 39.41
CA GLY A 223 10.59 -22.75 40.41
C GLY A 223 11.41 -22.05 41.50
N GLU A 224 12.74 -22.14 41.46
CA GLU A 224 13.65 -21.50 42.41
C GLU A 224 14.31 -20.27 41.79
N TYR A 225 14.60 -19.25 42.61
CA TYR A 225 15.08 -17.94 42.13
C TYR A 225 16.54 -17.73 42.48
N TYR A 226 17.30 -17.30 41.48
CA TYR A 226 18.75 -17.13 41.56
C TYR A 226 19.17 -15.73 41.12
N PHE A 227 20.26 -15.24 41.71
CA PHE A 227 20.80 -13.90 41.50
C PHE A 227 22.31 -13.94 41.39
N TYR A 228 22.85 -12.99 40.64
CA TYR A 228 24.26 -12.66 40.64
C TYR A 228 24.47 -11.30 41.29
N PHE A 229 25.31 -11.28 42.32
CA PHE A 229 25.69 -10.07 43.04
C PHE A 229 27.19 -9.86 42.98
N ASP A 230 27.60 -8.60 42.75
CA ASP A 230 28.98 -8.18 42.57
C ASP A 230 29.71 -8.89 41.42
N THR A 231 30.82 -8.33 40.92
CA THR A 231 31.59 -8.95 39.81
C THR A 231 32.29 -10.26 40.20
N LYS A 232 32.05 -10.74 41.43
CA LYS A 232 32.41 -12.07 41.91
C LYS A 232 31.21 -12.96 41.64
N TYR A 233 31.27 -13.80 40.59
CA TYR A 233 30.23 -14.68 40.03
C TYR A 233 29.59 -15.71 40.99
N ASN A 234 29.23 -15.29 42.20
CA ASN A 234 28.66 -16.09 43.25
C ASN A 234 27.16 -16.19 42.97
N LEU A 235 26.70 -17.42 42.74
CA LEU A 235 25.30 -17.71 42.50
C LEU A 235 24.56 -17.67 43.84
N ILE A 236 23.60 -16.77 43.98
CA ILE A 236 22.88 -16.57 45.24
C ILE A 236 21.42 -16.96 45.05
N LYS A 237 20.92 -17.85 45.90
CA LYS A 237 19.55 -18.36 45.88
C LYS A 237 18.68 -17.55 46.83
N TYR A 238 17.50 -17.15 46.41
CA TYR A 238 16.51 -16.60 47.32
C TYR A 238 15.73 -17.73 48.01
N ASN A 239 15.80 -17.77 49.34
CA ASN A 239 15.06 -18.71 50.17
C ASN A 239 13.69 -18.11 50.53
N LYS A 240 12.62 -18.75 50.05
CA LYS A 240 11.23 -18.28 50.23
C LYS A 240 10.76 -18.32 51.69
N GLU A 241 11.30 -19.24 52.50
CA GLU A 241 10.89 -19.42 53.90
C GLU A 241 11.56 -18.39 54.80
N THR A 242 12.87 -18.18 54.61
CA THR A 242 13.65 -17.24 55.43
C THR A 242 13.62 -15.81 54.88
N GLN A 243 13.20 -15.62 53.63
CA GLN A 243 13.29 -14.37 52.87
C GLN A 243 14.72 -13.80 52.82
N LYS A 244 15.71 -14.69 52.77
CA LYS A 244 17.13 -14.36 52.68
C LYS A 244 17.74 -14.81 51.35
N PHE A 245 18.85 -14.18 51.01
CA PHE A 245 19.67 -14.45 49.83
C PHE A 245 20.89 -15.25 50.26
N GLU A 246 20.95 -16.53 49.90
CA GLU A 246 21.95 -17.49 50.37
C GLU A 246 22.90 -17.88 49.22
N GLU A 247 24.20 -17.69 49.40
CA GLU A 247 25.22 -18.05 48.40
C GLU A 247 25.35 -19.58 48.22
N LEU A 248 25.35 -20.03 46.95
CA LEU A 248 25.59 -21.41 46.55
C LEU A 248 27.05 -21.64 46.13
N ASN A 249 27.49 -22.91 46.15
CA ASN A 249 28.86 -23.30 45.82
C ASN A 249 29.43 -22.61 44.58
N LYS A 250 30.70 -22.17 44.69
CA LYS A 250 31.46 -21.50 43.64
C LYS A 250 31.63 -22.43 42.43
N GLN A 251 30.92 -22.17 41.34
CA GLN A 251 31.40 -22.58 40.02
C GLN A 251 32.27 -21.44 39.51
N THR A 252 33.58 -21.64 39.59
CA THR A 252 34.56 -20.79 38.92
C THR A 252 34.35 -20.91 37.42
N TYR A 253 33.88 -19.83 36.81
CA TYR A 253 34.04 -19.63 35.38
C TYR A 253 35.41 -19.02 35.13
N ASP A 254 36.12 -19.62 34.19
CA ASP A 254 37.39 -19.15 33.69
C ASP A 254 37.16 -18.02 32.66
N ASP A 255 38.09 -17.07 32.63
CA ASP A 255 38.26 -15.97 31.67
C ASP A 255 37.35 -14.72 31.71
N GLY A 256 37.90 -13.65 32.29
CA GLY A 256 37.95 -12.29 31.71
C GLY A 256 36.64 -11.56 31.41
N VAL A 257 36.32 -10.59 32.28
CA VAL A 257 35.35 -9.47 32.17
C VAL A 257 34.10 -9.78 31.34
N VAL A 258 33.08 -10.29 32.02
CA VAL A 258 31.70 -10.35 31.54
C VAL A 258 31.06 -8.97 31.73
N GLU A 259 30.73 -8.26 30.65
CA GLU A 259 30.15 -6.91 30.76
C GLU A 259 28.62 -6.88 30.89
N SER A 260 27.88 -7.95 30.53
CA SER A 260 26.47 -8.11 30.95
C SER A 260 25.92 -9.53 30.67
N ILE A 261 25.17 -10.09 31.62
CA ILE A 261 24.32 -11.28 31.43
C ILE A 261 22.94 -10.81 31.84
N SER A 262 21.92 -10.88 30.98
CA SER A 262 20.54 -10.83 31.48
C SER A 262 19.49 -11.25 30.44
N PHE A 263 19.49 -12.51 30.04
CA PHE A 263 18.26 -13.12 29.58
C PHE A 263 18.11 -14.57 30.02
N CYS A 264 17.14 -14.81 30.91
CA CYS A 264 16.47 -16.08 31.18
C CYS A 264 15.42 -15.81 32.26
N GLN A 265 14.14 -15.79 31.89
CA GLN A 265 13.06 -15.67 32.85
C GLN A 265 12.41 -17.03 33.16
N GLU A 266 12.46 -17.99 32.23
CA GLU A 266 11.93 -19.36 32.40
C GLU A 266 12.72 -20.38 31.53
N GLU A 267 13.13 -21.50 32.14
CA GLU A 267 13.66 -22.75 31.53
C GLU A 267 15.09 -22.79 30.93
N ASP A 268 15.55 -24.01 30.62
CA ASP A 268 16.91 -24.59 30.59
C ASP A 268 18.01 -23.87 29.75
N LYS A 269 17.85 -22.62 29.30
CA LYS A 269 18.90 -21.87 28.59
C LYS A 269 19.19 -20.52 29.23
N ILE A 270 20.46 -20.13 29.23
CA ILE A 270 20.92 -18.80 29.64
C ILE A 270 21.83 -18.23 28.55
N GLY A 271 21.76 -16.93 28.32
CA GLY A 271 22.71 -16.28 27.41
C GLY A 271 23.51 -15.15 28.03
N PHE A 272 24.75 -15.04 27.56
CA PHE A 272 25.78 -14.14 28.05
C PHE A 272 26.24 -13.25 26.90
N LEU A 273 26.31 -11.94 27.12
CA LEU A 273 26.94 -11.01 26.19
C LEU A 273 28.33 -10.65 26.73
N ARG A 274 29.36 -11.04 26.00
CA ARG A 274 30.76 -10.83 26.38
C ARG A 274 31.43 -9.87 25.42
N LYS A 275 32.15 -8.89 25.94
CA LYS A 275 33.06 -8.07 25.14
C LYS A 275 34.43 -8.74 25.08
N THR A 276 34.99 -8.84 23.87
CA THR A 276 36.38 -9.24 23.62
C THR A 276 37.16 -8.01 23.13
N ASN A 277 38.48 -8.14 22.93
CA ASN A 277 39.33 -7.00 22.52
C ASN A 277 38.92 -6.35 21.18
N ALA A 278 38.18 -7.07 20.32
CA ALA A 278 37.72 -6.58 19.01
C ALA A 278 36.19 -6.65 18.85
N ASP A 279 35.56 -7.73 19.32
CA ASP A 279 34.15 -8.03 19.05
C ASP A 279 33.33 -8.28 20.33
N TYR A 280 32.02 -8.28 20.22
CA TYR A 280 31.08 -8.81 21.20
C TYR A 280 30.68 -10.25 20.83
N LYS A 281 30.49 -11.09 21.83
CA LYS A 281 30.06 -12.49 21.68
C LYS A 281 28.82 -12.75 22.49
N ILE A 282 27.77 -13.24 21.85
CA ILE A 282 26.55 -13.73 22.48
C ILE A 282 26.66 -15.25 22.58
N ASN A 283 26.85 -15.76 23.80
CA ASN A 283 26.93 -17.19 24.07
C ASN A 283 25.63 -17.66 24.71
N ILE A 284 24.97 -18.66 24.13
CA ILE A 284 23.77 -19.29 24.66
C ILE A 284 24.15 -20.68 25.17
N TYR A 285 23.89 -20.94 26.45
CA TYR A 285 24.18 -22.20 27.11
C TYR A 285 22.90 -22.91 27.52
N LYS A 286 22.87 -24.22 27.36
CA LYS A 286 21.89 -25.09 28.02
C LYS A 286 22.36 -25.46 29.42
N ILE A 287 21.45 -25.38 30.39
CA ILE A 287 21.64 -25.79 31.77
C ILE A 287 21.20 -27.25 31.89
N ALA A 288 22.17 -28.17 31.96
CA ALA A 288 21.92 -29.60 32.16
C ALA A 288 22.72 -30.10 33.36
N ASN A 289 22.08 -30.79 34.31
CA ASN A 289 22.75 -31.43 35.46
C ASN A 289 23.71 -30.50 36.25
N LYS A 290 23.30 -29.25 36.51
CA LYS A 290 24.14 -28.21 37.17
C LYS A 290 25.43 -27.86 36.40
N SER A 291 25.48 -28.12 35.10
CA SER A 291 26.55 -27.74 34.18
C SER A 291 25.98 -26.95 33.00
N TYR A 292 26.81 -26.11 32.39
CA TYR A 292 26.44 -25.25 31.28
C TYR A 292 27.10 -25.79 30.02
N GLN A 293 26.30 -26.17 29.03
CA GLN A 293 26.79 -26.61 27.73
C GLN A 293 26.53 -25.51 26.71
N LEU A 294 27.58 -24.97 26.08
CA LEU A 294 27.44 -23.97 25.03
C LEU A 294 26.66 -24.59 23.86
N GLU A 295 25.48 -24.06 23.56
CA GLU A 295 24.68 -24.47 22.41
C GLU A 295 24.97 -23.61 21.19
N GLN A 296 25.10 -22.29 21.39
CA GLN A 296 25.29 -21.35 20.29
C GLN A 296 26.17 -20.17 20.68
N GLN A 297 26.95 -19.69 19.72
CA GLN A 297 27.75 -18.48 19.85
C GLN A 297 27.56 -17.61 18.61
N ILE A 298 27.25 -16.33 18.82
CA ILE A 298 27.12 -15.31 17.77
C ILE A 298 28.18 -14.24 18.05
N THR A 299 28.92 -13.81 17.02
CA THR A 299 29.99 -12.80 17.16
C THR A 299 29.59 -11.54 16.38
N THR A 300 29.80 -10.37 16.97
CA THR A 300 29.28 -9.09 16.48
C THR A 300 30.30 -7.98 16.71
N GLU A 301 30.55 -7.10 15.75
CA GLU A 301 31.58 -6.04 15.90
C GLU A 301 31.15 -4.92 16.88
N PHE A 302 29.85 -4.63 16.93
CA PHE A 302 29.27 -3.58 17.78
C PHE A 302 28.42 -4.19 18.90
N LEU A 303 28.19 -3.41 19.97
CA LEU A 303 27.31 -3.79 21.06
C LEU A 303 25.88 -3.95 20.52
N PRO A 304 25.31 -5.17 20.53
CA PRO A 304 24.01 -5.40 19.92
C PRO A 304 22.85 -5.08 20.88
N ASN A 305 21.73 -4.65 20.32
CA ASN A 305 20.44 -4.71 21.01
C ASN A 305 19.84 -6.10 20.78
N ILE A 306 19.41 -6.77 21.85
CA ILE A 306 18.98 -8.18 21.80
C ILE A 306 17.56 -8.29 22.36
N THR A 307 16.69 -8.98 21.63
CA THR A 307 15.33 -9.32 22.09
C THR A 307 14.90 -10.67 21.56
N TYR A 308 13.96 -11.34 22.22
CA TYR A 308 13.48 -12.67 21.86
C TYR A 308 12.00 -12.80 22.26
N ARG A 309 11.25 -13.67 21.56
CA ARG A 309 9.91 -14.07 22.00
C ARG A 309 10.02 -15.22 22.99
N ASP A 310 10.86 -16.18 22.63
CA ASP A 310 11.17 -17.37 23.42
C ASP A 310 12.64 -17.70 23.14
N ILE A 311 13.50 -17.58 24.14
CA ILE A 311 14.94 -17.78 23.95
C ILE A 311 15.28 -19.21 23.52
N ASN A 312 14.38 -20.16 23.73
CA ASN A 312 14.56 -21.52 23.24
C ASN A 312 14.27 -21.65 21.74
N LYS A 313 13.62 -20.65 21.13
CA LYS A 313 13.13 -20.69 19.73
C LYS A 313 13.68 -19.60 18.84
N ASP A 314 13.90 -18.38 19.34
CA ASP A 314 14.35 -17.26 18.52
C ASP A 314 15.16 -16.20 19.27
N LEU A 315 15.93 -15.44 18.50
CA LEU A 315 16.68 -14.28 18.93
C LEU A 315 16.74 -13.25 17.80
N ALA A 316 16.29 -12.04 18.08
CA ALA A 316 16.51 -10.88 17.24
C ALA A 316 17.73 -10.12 17.77
N VAL A 317 18.70 -9.92 16.89
CA VAL A 317 19.93 -9.17 17.17
C VAL A 317 19.99 -7.97 16.24
N LEU A 318 20.03 -6.77 16.82
CA LEU A 318 20.08 -5.52 16.08
C LEU A 318 21.46 -4.90 16.24
N TYR A 319 22.05 -4.54 15.11
CA TYR A 319 23.29 -3.76 15.02
C TYR A 319 22.95 -2.50 14.26
N GLN A 320 23.40 -1.32 14.69
CA GLN A 320 23.27 -0.04 13.98
C GLN A 320 22.22 -0.01 12.85
N ASN A 321 22.59 -0.47 11.64
CA ASN A 321 21.78 -0.46 10.41
C ASN A 321 21.24 -1.83 9.90
N GLN A 322 21.28 -2.88 10.71
CA GLN A 322 20.88 -4.26 10.37
C GLN A 322 20.09 -4.95 11.49
N LEU A 323 19.12 -5.78 11.07
CA LEU A 323 18.42 -6.74 11.93
C LEU A 323 18.76 -8.16 11.48
N GLU A 324 19.21 -8.99 12.42
CA GLU A 324 19.38 -10.43 12.24
C GLU A 324 18.41 -11.20 13.12
N LEU A 325 17.82 -12.24 12.54
CA LEU A 325 16.97 -13.19 13.26
C LEU A 325 17.68 -14.52 13.26
N TYR A 326 17.89 -15.06 14.45
CA TYR A 326 18.36 -16.40 14.70
C TYR A 326 17.18 -17.22 15.19
N PHE A 327 16.97 -18.38 14.60
CA PHE A 327 15.95 -19.32 15.01
C PHE A 327 16.64 -20.54 15.56
N PHE A 328 16.29 -20.93 16.78
CA PHE A 328 16.79 -22.10 17.46
C PHE A 328 15.77 -23.21 17.31
N GLU A 329 16.19 -24.32 16.75
CA GLU A 329 15.32 -25.48 16.60
C GLU A 329 15.26 -26.22 17.94
N ASP A 330 14.12 -26.12 18.64
CA ASP A 330 13.77 -27.10 19.67
C ASP A 330 13.21 -28.34 18.97
N SER A 331 14.12 -29.08 18.35
CA SER A 331 13.79 -30.27 17.60
C SER A 331 13.44 -31.41 18.56
N LYS A 332 12.23 -31.94 18.39
CA LYS A 332 11.82 -33.22 19.01
C LYS A 332 12.52 -34.43 18.35
N ILE A 333 13.19 -34.23 17.21
CA ILE A 333 14.07 -35.20 16.57
C ILE A 333 15.48 -35.07 17.15
N LYS A 334 15.91 -36.09 17.90
CA LYS A 334 17.27 -36.19 18.43
C LYS A 334 18.14 -36.89 17.40
N THR A 335 19.39 -36.43 17.21
CA THR A 335 20.36 -37.12 16.35
C THR A 335 21.47 -37.71 17.19
N PHE A 336 21.73 -39.00 16.99
CA PHE A 336 22.87 -39.73 17.55
C PHE A 336 23.85 -40.12 16.45
N LEU A 337 25.11 -40.39 16.83
CA LEU A 337 26.18 -40.88 15.95
C LEU A 337 26.42 -39.94 14.77
N LYS A 338 26.49 -38.63 15.06
CA LYS A 338 26.72 -37.60 14.04
C LYS A 338 27.95 -37.93 13.20
N ASP A 339 27.81 -37.72 11.89
CA ASP A 339 28.84 -37.97 10.87
C ASP A 339 29.18 -39.45 10.65
N LYS A 340 28.47 -40.38 11.28
CA LYS A 340 28.59 -41.82 11.04
C LYS A 340 27.45 -42.31 10.14
N SER A 341 27.80 -43.05 9.09
CA SER A 341 26.80 -43.67 8.21
C SER A 341 26.17 -44.90 8.85
N ILE A 342 24.85 -44.94 8.93
CA ILE A 342 24.10 -45.93 9.73
C ILE A 342 23.61 -47.09 8.88
N ARG A 343 23.72 -48.32 9.41
CA ARG A 343 23.32 -49.54 8.70
C ARG A 343 22.10 -50.22 9.30
N ALA A 344 22.19 -50.69 10.54
CA ALA A 344 21.12 -51.41 11.20
C ALA A 344 20.97 -50.93 12.64
N ILE A 345 19.74 -51.01 13.16
CA ILE A 345 19.38 -50.57 14.50
C ILE A 345 18.55 -51.67 15.13
N ASN A 346 18.84 -52.00 16.39
CA ASN A 346 18.04 -52.94 17.16
C ASN A 346 17.98 -52.56 18.64
N GLN A 347 16.95 -53.04 19.35
CA GLN A 347 16.71 -52.69 20.74
C GLN A 347 17.37 -53.71 21.68
N LEU A 348 18.26 -53.24 22.56
CA LEU A 348 18.91 -54.07 23.59
C LEU A 348 18.07 -54.15 24.87
N SER A 349 17.54 -53.01 25.30
CA SER A 349 16.65 -52.87 26.45
C SER A 349 15.70 -51.70 26.22
N GLU A 350 14.82 -51.42 27.20
CA GLU A 350 13.79 -50.39 27.09
C GLU A 350 14.31 -49.02 26.61
N LYS A 351 15.56 -48.67 26.91
CA LYS A 351 16.15 -47.35 26.59
C LYS A 351 17.52 -47.43 25.89
N LYS A 352 18.01 -48.63 25.62
CA LYS A 352 19.32 -48.86 25.02
C LYS A 352 19.21 -49.58 23.69
N TYR A 353 19.98 -49.12 22.73
CA TYR A 353 19.96 -49.59 21.35
C TYR A 353 21.36 -49.95 20.91
N ILE A 354 21.46 -50.98 20.07
CA ILE A 354 22.67 -51.29 19.33
C ILE A 354 22.49 -50.76 17.91
N VAL A 355 23.45 -49.97 17.46
CA VAL A 355 23.45 -49.33 16.14
C VAL A 355 24.74 -49.71 15.42
N SER A 356 24.63 -50.28 14.23
CA SER A 356 25.78 -50.54 13.36
C SER A 356 26.02 -49.38 12.40
N THR A 357 27.30 -49.13 12.11
CA THR A 357 27.74 -48.13 11.14
C THR A 357 28.27 -48.78 9.86
N ASP A 358 28.53 -48.01 8.80
CA ASP A 358 29.04 -48.59 7.54
C ASP A 358 30.46 -49.15 7.66
N SER A 359 31.30 -48.53 8.48
CA SER A 359 32.74 -48.82 8.58
C SER A 359 33.28 -48.81 10.01
N GLU A 360 32.69 -48.06 10.94
CA GLU A 360 33.27 -47.73 12.26
C GLU A 360 32.81 -48.64 13.40
N GLY A 361 32.20 -49.79 13.10
CA GLY A 361 31.76 -50.76 14.11
C GLY A 361 30.37 -50.51 14.68
N PHE A 362 30.12 -51.04 15.88
CA PHE A 362 28.83 -51.02 16.57
C PHE A 362 28.86 -50.08 17.77
N TYR A 363 27.72 -49.44 18.04
CA TYR A 363 27.57 -48.47 19.10
C TYR A 363 26.36 -48.79 19.97
N GLU A 364 26.51 -48.61 21.27
CA GLU A 364 25.41 -48.55 22.22
C GLU A 364 24.92 -47.10 22.30
N VAL A 365 23.64 -46.89 22.03
CA VAL A 365 22.96 -45.60 22.16
C VAL A 365 21.97 -45.69 23.33
N ASP A 366 22.17 -44.85 24.34
CA ASP A 366 21.25 -44.69 25.48
C ASP A 366 20.47 -43.38 25.30
N VAL A 367 19.21 -43.51 24.90
CA VAL A 367 18.37 -42.35 24.51
C VAL A 367 17.91 -41.52 25.71
N GLU A 368 17.92 -42.08 26.92
CA GLU A 368 17.56 -41.36 28.15
C GLU A 368 18.74 -40.51 28.64
N LYS A 369 19.94 -41.10 28.67
CA LYS A 369 21.15 -40.38 29.08
C LYS A 369 21.71 -39.48 27.99
N GLY A 370 21.31 -39.70 26.74
CA GLY A 370 21.85 -38.99 25.58
C GLY A 370 23.30 -39.39 25.28
N THR A 371 23.69 -40.63 25.59
CA THR A 371 25.09 -41.08 25.46
C THR A 371 25.27 -42.09 24.34
N GLU A 372 26.42 -42.03 23.69
CA GLU A 372 26.82 -42.88 22.58
C GLU A 372 28.17 -43.51 22.92
N LYS A 373 28.27 -44.83 22.85
CA LYS A 373 29.51 -45.54 23.18
C LYS A 373 29.81 -46.65 22.19
N GLU A 374 31.01 -46.67 21.65
CA GLU A 374 31.47 -47.80 20.82
C GLU A 374 31.49 -49.09 21.66
N ILE A 375 30.93 -50.16 21.08
CA ILE A 375 30.88 -51.48 21.70
C ILE A 375 32.19 -52.21 21.44
N GLN A 376 32.85 -52.60 22.52
CA GLN A 376 34.05 -53.44 22.47
C GLN A 376 33.63 -54.89 22.69
N PHE A 377 33.80 -55.73 21.66
CA PHE A 377 33.49 -57.15 21.78
C PHE A 377 34.66 -57.90 22.41
N SER A 378 34.38 -59.00 23.11
CA SER A 378 35.43 -59.85 23.66
C SER A 378 35.30 -61.30 23.20
N LEU A 379 36.42 -61.88 22.76
CA LEU A 379 36.55 -63.30 22.42
C LEU A 379 37.75 -63.86 23.17
N ASN A 380 37.55 -64.88 23.99
CA ASN A 380 38.59 -65.48 24.85
C ASN A 380 39.36 -64.45 25.71
N ASN A 381 38.65 -63.48 26.30
CA ASN A 381 39.17 -62.36 27.10
C ASN A 381 40.05 -61.34 26.36
N ASN A 382 40.18 -61.45 25.03
CA ASN A 382 40.81 -60.43 24.20
C ASN A 382 39.74 -59.54 23.57
N ILE A 383 40.00 -58.23 23.55
CA ILE A 383 39.14 -57.27 22.86
C ILE A 383 39.25 -57.52 21.35
N GLN A 384 38.11 -57.68 20.70
CA GLN A 384 37.98 -57.87 19.27
C GLN A 384 37.15 -56.73 18.70
N ARG A 385 37.76 -55.97 17.79
CA ARG A 385 37.05 -54.98 16.99
C ARG A 385 36.39 -55.67 15.81
N ILE A 386 35.13 -55.32 15.53
CA ILE A 386 34.38 -55.82 14.38
C ILE A 386 34.08 -54.63 13.47
N ASP A 387 34.91 -54.46 12.45
CA ASP A 387 34.77 -53.41 11.45
C ASP A 387 33.77 -53.80 10.35
N PHE A 388 33.30 -52.77 9.62
CA PHE A 388 32.35 -52.87 8.51
C PHE A 388 31.10 -53.69 8.80
N PRO A 389 30.36 -53.36 9.86
CA PRO A 389 29.18 -54.11 10.19
C PRO A 389 28.07 -53.92 9.14
N ARG A 390 27.19 -54.91 9.07
CA ARG A 390 26.14 -54.96 8.06
C ARG A 390 24.77 -55.00 8.70
N ASP A 391 24.50 -55.98 9.54
CA ASP A 391 23.15 -56.15 10.09
C ASP A 391 23.14 -56.75 11.50
N ILE A 392 22.00 -56.58 12.18
CA ILE A 392 21.75 -56.97 13.57
C ILE A 392 20.39 -57.67 13.66
N THR A 393 20.38 -58.93 14.07
CA THR A 393 19.13 -59.65 14.34
C THR A 393 19.06 -60.13 15.79
N MET A 394 17.91 -59.89 16.44
CA MET A 394 17.70 -60.12 17.87
C MET A 394 16.35 -60.80 18.15
N GLN A 395 16.36 -61.75 19.08
CA GLN A 395 15.17 -62.32 19.73
C GLN A 395 15.53 -62.76 21.15
N ASP A 396 16.17 -63.94 21.30
CA ASP A 396 16.66 -64.47 22.60
C ASP A 396 18.18 -64.33 22.74
N SER A 397 18.87 -63.99 21.66
CA SER A 397 20.31 -63.81 21.54
C SER A 397 20.61 -62.79 20.46
N ILE A 398 21.78 -62.15 20.55
CA ILE A 398 22.22 -61.13 19.59
C ILE A 398 23.05 -61.82 18.52
N PHE A 399 22.66 -61.66 17.26
CA PHE A 399 23.49 -62.04 16.12
C PHE A 399 23.83 -60.80 15.30
N ILE A 400 25.10 -60.66 14.98
CA ILE A 400 25.59 -59.54 14.16
C ILE A 400 26.41 -60.08 12.99
N THR A 401 26.47 -59.29 11.93
CA THR A 401 27.27 -59.59 10.73
C THR A 401 28.20 -58.45 10.36
N ASN A 402 29.25 -58.79 9.63
CA ASN A 402 30.13 -57.84 8.98
C ASN A 402 30.41 -58.25 7.53
N ASP A 403 31.17 -57.44 6.80
CA ASP A 403 31.50 -57.70 5.39
C ASP A 403 32.65 -58.67 5.15
N VAL A 404 32.98 -59.51 6.14
CA VAL A 404 34.08 -60.48 6.07
C VAL A 404 33.55 -61.89 6.28
N ASP A 405 32.41 -62.21 5.67
CA ASP A 405 31.78 -63.54 5.69
C ASP A 405 31.59 -64.15 7.09
N ASN A 406 31.32 -63.36 8.14
CA ASN A 406 31.14 -63.89 9.48
C ASN A 406 29.77 -63.52 10.08
N ILE A 407 29.20 -64.48 10.79
CA ILE A 407 28.11 -64.27 11.73
C ILE A 407 28.64 -64.50 13.15
N TYR A 408 28.40 -63.54 14.03
CA TYR A 408 28.81 -63.58 15.41
C TYR A 408 27.58 -63.77 16.29
N HIS A 409 27.64 -64.75 17.19
CA HIS A 409 26.65 -64.94 18.26
C HIS A 409 27.17 -64.30 19.53
N ILE A 410 26.41 -63.36 20.08
CA ILE A 410 26.85 -62.46 21.15
C ILE A 410 25.87 -62.52 22.31
N ASP A 411 26.42 -62.51 23.53
CA ASP A 411 25.63 -62.39 24.75
C ASP A 411 25.26 -60.94 25.08
N LYS A 412 24.51 -60.74 26.17
CA LYS A 412 24.08 -59.40 26.61
C LYS A 412 25.23 -58.51 27.13
N ASN A 413 26.42 -59.08 27.36
CA ASN A 413 27.62 -58.38 27.82
C ASN A 413 28.63 -58.16 26.67
N TYR A 414 28.19 -58.32 25.42
CA TYR A 414 29.02 -58.18 24.22
C TYR A 414 30.18 -59.19 24.11
N LYS A 415 30.07 -60.33 24.80
CA LYS A 415 31.00 -61.45 24.64
C LYS A 415 30.59 -62.30 23.43
N ILE A 416 31.55 -62.58 22.56
CA ILE A 416 31.35 -63.44 21.40
C ILE A 416 31.33 -64.89 21.89
N ILE A 417 30.15 -65.51 21.82
CA ILE A 417 29.90 -66.91 22.19
C ILE A 417 30.34 -67.83 21.06
N ALA A 418 30.09 -67.44 19.81
CA ALA A 418 30.47 -68.19 18.63
C ALA A 418 30.76 -67.26 17.45
N LYS A 419 31.77 -67.64 16.65
CA LYS A 419 32.10 -67.00 15.38
C LYS A 419 32.02 -68.07 14.30
N ASN A 420 31.16 -67.86 13.31
CA ASN A 420 30.94 -68.81 12.22
C ASN A 420 31.13 -68.11 10.88
N ASN A 421 31.90 -68.73 9.98
CA ASN A 421 32.08 -68.23 8.62
C ASN A 421 30.88 -68.64 7.75
N THR A 422 30.20 -67.66 7.17
CA THR A 422 29.01 -67.82 6.31
C THR A 422 29.36 -68.16 4.87
N LYS A 423 30.65 -68.11 4.51
CA LYS A 423 31.25 -68.27 3.17
C LYS A 423 30.84 -67.21 2.13
N GLN A 424 30.04 -66.22 2.55
CA GLN A 424 29.50 -65.16 1.70
C GLN A 424 29.20 -63.91 2.53
N ASN A 425 29.32 -62.76 1.86
CA ASN A 425 29.19 -61.44 2.46
C ASN A 425 27.75 -61.20 2.88
N ALA A 426 27.48 -61.31 4.18
CA ALA A 426 26.16 -61.14 4.76
C ALA A 426 25.78 -59.65 4.81
N ILE A 427 25.06 -59.17 3.79
CA ILE A 427 24.63 -57.76 3.71
C ILE A 427 23.34 -57.52 4.49
N GLU A 428 22.42 -58.47 4.46
CA GLU A 428 21.18 -58.45 5.23
C GLU A 428 21.01 -59.83 5.87
N VAL A 429 20.57 -59.84 7.13
CA VAL A 429 20.07 -61.04 7.79
C VAL A 429 18.67 -60.89 8.40
N ILE A 430 17.83 -61.90 8.16
CA ILE A 430 16.51 -62.02 8.82
C ILE A 430 16.38 -63.36 9.55
N LYS A 431 15.91 -63.33 10.80
CA LYS A 431 15.68 -64.54 11.59
C LYS A 431 14.25 -65.04 11.44
N LEU A 432 14.12 -66.34 11.15
CA LEU A 432 12.85 -67.06 11.14
C LEU A 432 12.99 -68.35 11.97
N ARG A 433 12.37 -68.39 13.16
CA ARG A 433 12.47 -69.51 14.11
C ARG A 433 13.95 -69.82 14.44
N ASP A 434 14.39 -71.07 14.31
CA ASP A 434 15.78 -71.51 14.58
C ASP A 434 16.75 -71.27 13.40
N THR A 435 16.35 -70.52 12.38
CA THR A 435 17.14 -70.29 11.15
C THR A 435 17.33 -68.80 10.88
N ILE A 436 18.56 -68.41 10.52
CA ILE A 436 18.88 -67.07 10.02
C ILE A 436 19.05 -67.16 8.50
N PHE A 437 18.31 -66.34 7.77
CA PHE A 437 18.45 -66.17 6.34
C PHE A 437 19.45 -65.06 6.08
N ILE A 438 20.35 -65.29 5.14
CA ILE A 438 21.48 -64.39 4.86
C ILE A 438 21.45 -64.08 3.37
N GLY A 439 21.41 -62.79 3.04
CA GLY A 439 21.48 -62.26 1.68
C GLY A 439 22.89 -61.83 1.30
N GLY A 440 23.42 -62.39 0.21
CA GLY A 440 24.75 -62.09 -0.32
C GLY A 440 24.79 -60.89 -1.27
N ARG A 441 25.87 -60.08 -1.21
CA ARG A 441 26.12 -58.98 -2.18
C ARG A 441 26.27 -59.48 -3.62
N HIS A 442 26.94 -60.61 -3.80
CA HIS A 442 27.32 -61.18 -5.10
C HIS A 442 26.40 -62.33 -5.55
N GLY A 443 25.22 -62.44 -4.93
CA GLY A 443 24.29 -63.54 -5.19
C GLY A 443 24.33 -64.61 -4.10
N GLY A 444 23.29 -65.46 -4.07
CA GLY A 444 23.12 -66.53 -3.11
C GLY A 444 22.31 -66.11 -1.88
N ILE A 445 21.34 -66.94 -1.50
CA ILE A 445 20.60 -66.83 -0.24
C ILE A 445 20.92 -68.06 0.61
N PHE A 446 21.36 -67.85 1.83
CA PHE A 446 21.81 -68.92 2.72
C PHE A 446 20.92 -69.05 3.94
N LYS A 447 20.70 -70.28 4.39
CA LYS A 447 20.05 -70.63 5.64
C LYS A 447 21.11 -71.09 6.63
N TYR A 448 21.28 -70.32 7.69
CA TYR A 448 22.12 -70.67 8.82
C TYR A 448 21.28 -71.26 9.95
N SER A 449 21.48 -72.54 10.25
CA SER A 449 20.84 -73.22 11.39
C SER A 449 21.54 -72.81 12.68
N ILE A 450 20.81 -72.18 13.62
CA ILE A 450 21.40 -71.74 14.89
C ILE A 450 21.85 -72.93 15.74
N LYS A 451 21.01 -73.98 15.82
CA LYS A 451 21.31 -75.21 16.58
C LYS A 451 22.41 -76.04 15.91
N GLY A 452 22.33 -76.21 14.59
CA GLY A 452 23.28 -77.02 13.83
C GLY A 452 24.60 -76.30 13.53
N ARG A 453 24.63 -74.96 13.63
CA ARG A 453 25.76 -74.10 13.24
C ARG A 453 26.24 -74.31 11.81
N THR A 454 25.35 -74.75 10.94
CA THR A 454 25.60 -75.04 9.52
C THR A 454 24.91 -74.03 8.62
N SER A 455 25.58 -73.64 7.54
CA SER A 455 25.04 -72.79 6.48
C SER A 455 24.71 -73.65 5.25
N THR A 456 23.54 -73.47 4.67
CA THR A 456 23.08 -74.17 3.46
C THR A 456 22.51 -73.17 2.46
N GLU A 457 22.96 -73.23 1.21
CA GLU A 457 22.44 -72.36 0.15
C GLU A 457 21.03 -72.80 -0.27
N ILE A 458 20.14 -71.85 -0.52
CA ILE A 458 18.84 -72.09 -1.12
C ILE A 458 19.03 -72.32 -2.62
N LYS A 459 18.48 -73.43 -3.14
CA LYS A 459 18.56 -73.77 -4.57
C LYS A 459 18.01 -72.63 -5.44
N ASN A 460 18.64 -72.42 -6.59
CA ASN A 460 18.26 -71.42 -7.60
C ASN A 460 18.37 -69.96 -7.12
N THR A 461 19.27 -69.67 -6.17
CA THR A 461 19.50 -68.31 -5.68
C THR A 461 20.92 -67.79 -5.95
N GLN A 462 21.77 -68.57 -6.63
CA GLN A 462 23.21 -68.31 -6.83
C GLN A 462 23.51 -66.92 -7.41
N SER A 463 22.70 -66.44 -8.35
CA SER A 463 22.86 -65.13 -9.01
C SER A 463 21.95 -64.03 -8.44
N ILE A 464 21.14 -64.35 -7.43
CA ILE A 464 20.12 -63.45 -6.88
C ILE A 464 20.73 -62.68 -5.71
N SER A 465 21.02 -61.39 -5.93
CA SER A 465 21.46 -60.48 -4.88
C SER A 465 20.24 -59.96 -4.12
N VAL A 466 20.23 -60.12 -2.80
CA VAL A 466 19.14 -59.60 -1.96
C VAL A 466 19.44 -58.15 -1.60
N LYS A 467 18.43 -57.30 -1.75
CA LYS A 467 18.46 -55.91 -1.33
C LYS A 467 18.01 -55.81 0.12
N GLU A 468 16.80 -56.28 0.44
CA GLU A 468 16.25 -56.28 1.81
C GLU A 468 15.28 -57.43 1.99
N PHE A 469 15.15 -57.95 3.23
CA PHE A 469 14.16 -58.96 3.57
C PHE A 469 13.00 -58.40 4.41
N ALA A 470 11.86 -59.07 4.31
CA ALA A 470 10.71 -58.88 5.17
C ALA A 470 10.11 -60.25 5.54
N SER A 471 9.42 -60.34 6.68
CA SER A 471 8.75 -61.57 7.07
C SER A 471 7.44 -61.31 7.80
N ASN A 472 6.49 -62.22 7.61
CA ASN A 472 5.24 -62.31 8.38
C ASN A 472 5.25 -63.48 9.39
N ARG A 473 6.44 -63.94 9.82
CA ARG A 473 6.70 -65.11 10.70
C ARG A 473 6.46 -66.49 10.09
N ASN A 474 5.83 -66.58 8.91
CA ASN A 474 5.62 -67.85 8.19
C ASN A 474 6.33 -67.87 6.83
N LYS A 475 6.37 -66.72 6.15
CA LYS A 475 6.97 -66.48 4.85
C LYS A 475 8.09 -65.46 4.97
N ILE A 476 9.04 -65.55 4.06
CA ILE A 476 10.05 -64.50 3.83
C ILE A 476 9.80 -63.91 2.46
N PHE A 477 9.84 -62.59 2.39
CA PHE A 477 9.81 -61.81 1.17
C PHE A 477 11.14 -61.08 1.03
N ALA A 478 11.63 -60.90 -0.18
CA ALA A 478 12.83 -60.12 -0.43
C ALA A 478 12.72 -59.32 -1.72
N THR A 479 13.15 -58.07 -1.69
CA THR A 479 13.51 -57.36 -2.92
C THR A 479 14.88 -57.84 -3.37
N THR A 480 15.03 -58.13 -4.65
CA THR A 480 16.26 -58.72 -5.18
C THR A 480 16.72 -58.02 -6.47
N SER A 481 17.87 -58.44 -7.00
CA SER A 481 18.32 -58.09 -8.34
C SER A 481 17.48 -58.69 -9.46
N ALA A 482 16.61 -59.67 -9.17
CA ALA A 482 15.84 -60.44 -10.14
C ALA A 482 14.31 -60.39 -9.90
N GLY A 483 13.83 -59.52 -9.02
CA GLY A 483 12.40 -59.29 -8.75
C GLY A 483 12.09 -59.38 -7.27
N ILE A 484 10.85 -59.76 -6.94
CA ILE A 484 10.45 -60.08 -5.56
C ILE A 484 10.54 -61.58 -5.37
N LEU A 485 11.33 -61.99 -4.38
CA LEU A 485 11.47 -63.38 -3.97
C LEU A 485 10.55 -63.68 -2.79
N LYS A 486 9.85 -64.80 -2.85
CA LYS A 486 9.04 -65.38 -1.77
C LYS A 486 9.61 -66.73 -1.38
N TYR A 487 9.79 -66.95 -0.09
CA TYR A 487 10.22 -68.22 0.48
C TYR A 487 9.20 -68.72 1.51
N GLU A 488 8.67 -69.93 1.27
CA GLU A 488 7.64 -70.54 2.11
C GLU A 488 7.80 -72.07 2.11
N ASN A 489 7.84 -72.70 3.28
CA ASN A 489 7.86 -74.16 3.44
C ASN A 489 8.92 -74.90 2.59
N GLY A 490 10.10 -74.29 2.40
CA GLY A 490 11.17 -74.90 1.59
C GLY A 490 11.20 -74.47 0.13
N ASN A 491 10.12 -73.87 -0.37
CA ASN A 491 9.98 -73.46 -1.77
C ASN A 491 10.31 -71.99 -1.96
N THR A 492 11.01 -71.69 -3.06
CA THR A 492 11.35 -70.34 -3.49
C THR A 492 10.57 -70.01 -4.75
N THR A 493 9.87 -68.88 -4.75
CA THR A 493 9.18 -68.31 -5.91
C THR A 493 9.79 -66.95 -6.21
N LEU A 494 10.08 -66.67 -7.48
CA LEU A 494 10.58 -65.38 -7.94
C LEU A 494 9.55 -64.80 -8.90
N SER A 495 9.19 -63.53 -8.73
CA SER A 495 8.20 -62.85 -9.58
C SER A 495 8.71 -61.48 -10.02
N GLU A 496 8.53 -61.20 -11.31
CA GLU A 496 8.76 -59.91 -11.94
C GLU A 496 7.40 -59.29 -12.30
N TYR A 497 7.34 -57.96 -12.35
CA TYR A 497 6.09 -57.23 -12.52
C TYR A 497 6.23 -56.20 -13.64
N ASN A 498 5.31 -56.22 -14.61
CA ASN A 498 5.41 -55.39 -15.81
C ASN A 498 5.34 -53.87 -15.53
N ASN A 499 4.70 -53.46 -14.43
CA ASN A 499 4.50 -52.06 -14.09
C ASN A 499 5.66 -51.43 -13.30
N VAL A 500 6.63 -52.22 -12.85
CA VAL A 500 7.78 -51.72 -12.07
C VAL A 500 9.04 -52.46 -12.48
N LYS A 501 10.08 -51.73 -12.90
CA LYS A 501 11.36 -52.37 -13.22
C LYS A 501 12.00 -52.95 -11.96
N THR A 502 12.50 -54.17 -12.05
CA THR A 502 13.19 -54.87 -10.96
C THR A 502 14.36 -54.05 -10.36
N GLU A 503 15.09 -53.31 -11.19
CA GLU A 503 16.20 -52.46 -10.77
C GLU A 503 15.76 -51.27 -9.89
N ASP A 504 14.50 -50.87 -9.97
CA ASP A 504 13.94 -49.73 -9.24
C ASP A 504 13.50 -50.11 -7.83
N LEU A 505 13.20 -51.39 -7.59
CA LEU A 505 12.82 -51.87 -6.25
C LEU A 505 13.98 -51.68 -5.27
N LEU A 506 13.68 -51.14 -4.09
CA LEU A 506 14.67 -50.87 -3.04
C LEU A 506 14.38 -51.68 -1.78
N ALA A 507 13.49 -51.18 -0.93
CA ALA A 507 13.15 -51.75 0.35
C ALA A 507 11.87 -52.58 0.28
N ILE A 508 11.71 -53.51 1.22
CA ILE A 508 10.50 -54.30 1.39
C ILE A 508 10.14 -54.37 2.87
N LYS A 509 8.86 -54.20 3.19
CA LYS A 509 8.37 -54.27 4.56
C LYS A 509 7.06 -55.04 4.61
N TYR A 510 6.95 -55.92 5.61
CA TYR A 510 5.68 -56.54 5.95
C TYR A 510 4.98 -55.72 7.04
N SER A 511 3.69 -55.49 6.85
CA SER A 511 2.77 -54.86 7.79
C SER A 511 1.60 -55.80 8.04
N GLU A 512 1.17 -55.93 9.30
CA GLU A 512 -0.08 -56.63 9.61
C GLU A 512 -1.31 -55.90 9.08
N TYR A 513 -1.20 -54.58 8.84
CA TYR A 513 -2.29 -53.73 8.35
C TYR A 513 -2.37 -53.65 6.83
N TYR A 514 -1.21 -53.57 6.17
CA TYR A 514 -1.11 -53.28 4.74
C TYR A 514 -0.49 -54.42 3.92
N GLY A 515 -0.15 -55.55 4.55
CA GLY A 515 0.54 -56.65 3.87
C GLY A 515 1.97 -56.26 3.49
N VAL A 516 2.42 -56.72 2.32
CA VAL A 516 3.79 -56.48 1.84
C VAL A 516 3.84 -55.19 1.03
N LEU A 517 4.66 -54.24 1.50
CA LEU A 517 4.93 -52.97 0.86
C LEU A 517 6.35 -52.96 0.29
N VAL A 518 6.51 -52.39 -0.90
CA VAL A 518 7.77 -52.36 -1.64
C VAL A 518 8.05 -50.94 -2.12
N THR A 519 9.23 -50.40 -1.82
CA THR A 519 9.62 -49.05 -2.23
C THR A 519 10.42 -49.02 -3.51
N THR A 520 10.51 -47.86 -4.14
CA THR A 520 11.32 -47.65 -5.34
C THR A 520 12.29 -46.46 -5.27
N LYS A 521 13.24 -46.43 -6.22
CA LYS A 521 14.15 -45.31 -6.48
C LYS A 521 13.46 -44.00 -6.85
N TYR A 522 12.23 -44.06 -7.35
CA TYR A 522 11.48 -42.91 -7.88
C TYR A 522 10.29 -42.55 -6.99
N GLY A 523 10.43 -42.72 -5.68
CA GLY A 523 9.44 -42.24 -4.71
C GLY A 523 8.11 -42.97 -4.71
N LYS A 524 8.03 -44.21 -5.21
CA LYS A 524 6.78 -44.98 -5.21
C LYS A 524 6.82 -46.09 -4.17
N ILE A 525 5.67 -46.35 -3.57
CA ILE A 525 5.42 -47.53 -2.75
C ILE A 525 4.33 -48.34 -3.43
N TYR A 526 4.59 -49.62 -3.62
CA TYR A 526 3.64 -50.58 -4.14
C TYR A 526 3.23 -51.57 -3.06
N GLN A 527 1.96 -51.92 -3.03
CA GLN A 527 1.43 -53.02 -2.23
C GLN A 527 1.38 -54.28 -3.09
N LEU A 528 1.95 -55.38 -2.58
CA LEU A 528 1.87 -56.69 -3.23
C LEU A 528 0.54 -57.37 -2.90
N ASN A 529 -0.27 -57.62 -3.93
CA ASN A 529 -1.41 -58.51 -3.83
C ASN A 529 -0.94 -59.95 -4.07
N GLU A 530 -0.93 -60.78 -3.01
CA GLU A 530 -0.50 -62.18 -3.09
C GLU A 530 -1.45 -63.07 -3.90
N GLU A 531 -2.74 -62.74 -4.01
CA GLU A 531 -3.74 -63.55 -4.73
C GLU A 531 -3.62 -63.36 -6.25
N SER A 532 -3.54 -62.11 -6.70
CA SER A 532 -3.41 -61.77 -8.12
C SER A 532 -1.97 -61.74 -8.61
N ASN A 533 -0.99 -61.79 -7.69
CA ASN A 533 0.44 -61.60 -7.97
C ASN A 533 0.70 -60.28 -8.73
N THR A 534 0.14 -59.17 -8.25
CA THR A 534 0.31 -57.83 -8.84
C THR A 534 0.81 -56.80 -7.82
N LEU A 535 1.52 -55.77 -8.31
CA LEU A 535 1.93 -54.62 -7.53
C LEU A 535 0.99 -53.44 -7.78
N ASN A 536 0.24 -53.04 -6.75
CA ASN A 536 -0.70 -51.92 -6.83
C ASN A 536 -0.07 -50.66 -6.22
N LEU A 537 -0.15 -49.52 -6.91
CA LEU A 537 0.41 -48.25 -6.40
C LEU A 537 -0.29 -47.85 -5.10
N PHE A 538 0.47 -47.67 -4.04
CA PHE A 538 -0.02 -47.35 -2.70
C PHE A 538 0.28 -45.90 -2.31
N TYR A 539 1.47 -45.39 -2.67
CA TYR A 539 1.90 -44.03 -2.38
C TYR A 539 2.87 -43.54 -3.46
N GLU A 540 2.82 -42.24 -3.75
CA GLU A 540 3.75 -41.54 -4.64
C GLU A 540 4.24 -40.27 -3.95
N ASP A 541 5.56 -40.14 -3.85
CA ASP A 541 6.21 -39.02 -3.22
C ASP A 541 6.15 -37.76 -4.09
N GLN A 542 5.82 -36.62 -3.48
CA GLN A 542 5.66 -35.34 -4.19
C GLN A 542 6.94 -34.84 -4.88
N LEU A 543 8.12 -35.30 -4.43
CA LEU A 543 9.41 -34.93 -5.00
C LEU A 543 10.06 -36.07 -5.80
N GLU A 544 9.34 -37.20 -5.97
CA GLU A 544 9.82 -38.39 -6.68
C GLU A 544 11.18 -38.91 -6.16
N THR A 545 11.49 -38.64 -4.88
CA THR A 545 12.78 -38.99 -4.28
C THR A 545 12.82 -40.47 -3.87
N SER A 546 14.00 -41.10 -3.89
CA SER A 546 14.15 -42.51 -3.49
C SER A 546 13.64 -42.74 -2.08
N ILE A 547 12.84 -43.79 -1.89
CA ILE A 547 12.39 -44.23 -0.57
C ILE A 547 13.20 -45.48 -0.20
N VAL A 548 14.11 -45.34 0.76
CA VAL A 548 15.11 -46.36 1.12
C VAL A 548 14.76 -47.17 2.37
N GLY A 549 13.67 -46.84 3.04
CA GLY A 549 13.16 -47.59 4.18
C GLY A 549 11.76 -47.15 4.58
N ILE A 550 11.04 -48.06 5.25
CA ILE A 550 9.68 -47.81 5.77
C ILE A 550 9.57 -48.37 7.18
N VAL A 551 9.00 -47.58 8.07
CA VAL A 551 8.46 -48.01 9.37
C VAL A 551 6.97 -47.65 9.43
N ILE A 552 6.15 -48.50 10.05
CA ILE A 552 4.74 -48.21 10.33
C ILE A 552 4.59 -47.98 11.83
N ASP A 553 4.07 -46.83 12.23
CA ASP A 553 3.81 -46.51 13.63
C ASP A 553 2.55 -47.23 14.17
N ASP A 554 2.20 -46.94 15.42
CA ASP A 554 1.06 -47.59 16.08
C ASP A 554 -0.29 -47.01 15.62
N ASP A 555 -0.29 -45.80 15.05
CA ASP A 555 -1.44 -45.12 14.44
C ASP A 555 -1.56 -45.45 12.94
N LYS A 556 -0.86 -46.49 12.47
CA LYS A 556 -0.84 -47.01 11.10
C LYS A 556 -0.35 -46.00 10.04
N LYS A 557 0.35 -44.93 10.44
CA LYS A 557 1.03 -44.03 9.51
C LYS A 557 2.37 -44.62 9.09
N LEU A 558 2.75 -44.35 7.86
CA LEU A 558 4.04 -44.76 7.31
C LEU A 558 5.06 -43.66 7.53
N TRP A 559 6.20 -44.02 8.09
CA TRP A 559 7.38 -43.17 8.22
C TRP A 559 8.42 -43.66 7.21
N LEU A 560 8.70 -42.80 6.23
CA LEU A 560 9.50 -43.08 5.06
C LEU A 560 10.88 -42.45 5.22
N ASN A 561 11.91 -43.25 5.06
CA ASN A 561 13.28 -42.76 4.94
C ASN A 561 13.54 -42.44 3.47
N THR A 562 13.82 -41.18 3.13
CA THR A 562 14.00 -40.73 1.75
C THR A 562 15.36 -40.07 1.54
N TYR A 563 15.75 -39.77 0.30
CA TYR A 563 16.97 -38.99 0.04
C TYR A 563 16.80 -37.47 0.29
N THR A 564 15.59 -37.02 0.62
CA THR A 564 15.30 -35.60 0.87
C THR A 564 14.54 -35.40 2.20
N GLY A 565 14.96 -36.12 3.24
CA GLY A 565 14.41 -36.04 4.58
C GLY A 565 13.46 -37.20 4.92
N ILE A 566 12.75 -37.06 6.03
CA ILE A 566 11.83 -38.06 6.57
C ILE A 566 10.40 -37.68 6.16
N VAL A 567 9.58 -38.62 5.73
CA VAL A 567 8.17 -38.33 5.39
C VAL A 567 7.24 -39.17 6.25
N SER A 568 6.27 -38.54 6.91
CA SER A 568 5.11 -39.24 7.47
C SER A 568 3.95 -39.20 6.48
N PHE A 569 3.33 -40.34 6.22
CA PHE A 569 2.16 -40.49 5.35
C PHE A 569 1.05 -41.22 6.10
N ASN A 570 -0.13 -40.62 6.17
CA ASN A 570 -1.33 -41.26 6.70
C ASN A 570 -2.19 -41.79 5.53
N PRO A 571 -2.33 -43.11 5.36
CA PRO A 571 -3.12 -43.69 4.28
C PRO A 571 -4.62 -43.41 4.34
N GLU A 572 -5.18 -43.15 5.53
CA GLU A 572 -6.64 -42.95 5.70
C GLU A 572 -7.11 -41.60 5.14
N ASN A 573 -6.40 -40.52 5.46
CA ASN A 573 -6.74 -39.15 5.02
C ASN A 573 -5.84 -38.64 3.88
N LYS A 574 -4.86 -39.45 3.44
CA LYS A 574 -3.83 -39.12 2.45
C LYS A 574 -2.92 -37.93 2.81
N GLU A 575 -2.84 -37.59 4.09
CA GLU A 575 -1.99 -36.50 4.57
C GLU A 575 -0.52 -36.90 4.53
N THR A 576 0.33 -36.02 4.01
CA THR A 576 1.78 -36.18 3.95
C THR A 576 2.48 -35.01 4.61
N LYS A 577 3.47 -35.29 5.46
CA LYS A 577 4.32 -34.27 6.09
C LYS A 577 5.79 -34.68 5.95
N ARG A 578 6.63 -33.75 5.51
CA ARG A 578 8.06 -33.96 5.31
C ARG A 578 8.85 -33.20 6.37
N TYR A 579 9.77 -33.90 7.02
CA TYR A 579 10.69 -33.39 8.04
C TYR A 579 12.08 -33.30 7.41
N THR A 580 12.71 -32.14 7.58
CA THR A 580 13.98 -31.73 7.00
C THR A 580 14.91 -31.20 8.09
N LYS A 581 16.01 -30.55 7.70
CA LYS A 581 16.91 -29.87 8.65
C LYS A 581 16.14 -28.92 9.57
N LYS A 582 15.08 -28.27 9.06
CA LYS A 582 14.23 -27.33 9.81
C LYS A 582 13.50 -27.96 10.99
N GLU A 583 13.13 -29.22 10.84
CA GLU A 583 12.48 -30.02 11.88
C GLU A 583 13.51 -30.81 12.71
N GLY A 584 14.81 -30.48 12.56
CA GLY A 584 15.96 -31.07 13.25
C GLY A 584 16.50 -32.38 12.69
N VAL A 585 16.15 -32.74 11.45
CA VAL A 585 16.79 -33.86 10.75
C VAL A 585 18.20 -33.46 10.33
N TYR A 586 19.23 -33.99 10.99
CA TYR A 586 20.62 -33.60 10.78
C TYR A 586 21.13 -33.81 9.33
N GLU A 587 20.85 -34.98 8.76
CA GLU A 587 21.22 -35.35 7.39
C GLU A 587 19.98 -35.88 6.65
N LEU A 588 19.74 -35.32 5.46
CA LEU A 588 18.51 -35.54 4.71
C LEU A 588 18.56 -36.82 3.90
N GLU A 589 19.77 -37.26 3.53
CA GLU A 589 19.94 -38.43 2.69
C GLU A 589 19.88 -39.70 3.55
N GLY A 590 18.72 -40.34 3.53
CA GLY A 590 18.48 -41.62 4.18
C GLY A 590 19.43 -42.72 3.69
N ASN A 591 19.89 -43.57 4.61
CA ASN A 591 20.60 -44.79 4.24
C ASN A 591 19.62 -45.98 4.15
N ARG A 592 20.01 -47.03 3.44
CA ARG A 592 19.24 -48.27 3.36
C ARG A 592 19.41 -49.10 4.62
N TYR A 593 18.38 -49.90 4.95
CA TYR A 593 18.31 -50.84 6.08
C TYR A 593 18.20 -50.17 7.47
N SER A 594 18.29 -48.85 7.52
CA SER A 594 18.50 -48.08 8.74
C SER A 594 17.20 -47.55 9.36
N THR A 595 16.08 -48.27 9.20
CA THR A 595 14.79 -47.88 9.80
C THR A 595 14.34 -48.89 10.84
N PHE A 596 14.01 -48.41 12.04
CA PHE A 596 13.62 -49.27 13.17
C PHE A 596 12.50 -48.62 13.99
N LYS A 597 11.58 -49.44 14.49
CA LYS A 597 10.56 -49.05 15.48
C LYS A 597 10.77 -49.86 16.74
N ASP A 598 10.87 -49.18 17.88
CA ASP A 598 11.00 -49.84 19.18
C ASP A 598 9.64 -50.35 19.70
N ASN A 599 9.67 -51.06 20.83
CA ASN A 599 8.45 -51.60 21.45
C ASN A 599 7.53 -50.54 22.08
N LYS A 600 7.97 -49.27 22.17
CA LYS A 600 7.18 -48.14 22.69
C LYS A 600 6.59 -47.28 21.57
N GLY A 601 6.86 -47.61 20.31
CA GLY A 601 6.42 -46.86 19.14
C GLY A 601 7.35 -45.70 18.75
N ASN A 602 8.52 -45.55 19.37
CA ASN A 602 9.51 -44.57 18.90
C ASN A 602 10.20 -45.07 17.64
N ILE A 603 10.63 -44.12 16.82
CA ILE A 603 11.17 -44.40 15.49
C ILE A 603 12.62 -43.95 15.41
N PHE A 604 13.43 -44.81 14.79
CA PHE A 604 14.78 -44.50 14.36
C PHE A 604 14.87 -44.50 12.84
N ILE A 605 15.48 -43.44 12.29
CA ILE A 605 15.78 -43.33 10.86
C ILE A 605 17.24 -42.93 10.69
N GLY A 606 18.04 -43.85 10.15
CA GLY A 606 19.44 -43.63 9.87
C GLY A 606 19.71 -43.02 8.50
N SER A 607 20.72 -42.16 8.47
CA SER A 607 21.23 -41.49 7.28
C SER A 607 22.70 -41.88 7.04
N TYR A 608 23.32 -41.26 6.04
CA TYR A 608 24.76 -41.36 5.84
C TYR A 608 25.60 -40.61 6.89
N LYS A 609 24.98 -39.83 7.79
CA LYS A 609 25.69 -39.04 8.82
C LYS A 609 25.00 -39.00 10.18
N GLY A 610 24.33 -40.08 10.56
CA GLY A 610 23.80 -40.28 11.90
C GLY A 610 22.41 -40.90 11.91
N VAL A 611 21.87 -41.11 13.10
CA VAL A 611 20.53 -41.67 13.29
C VAL A 611 19.61 -40.67 13.97
N SER A 612 18.48 -40.41 13.33
CA SER A 612 17.38 -39.62 13.89
C SER A 612 16.52 -40.50 14.80
N TYR A 613 16.19 -40.01 15.99
CA TYR A 613 15.32 -40.65 16.97
C TYR A 613 14.20 -39.69 17.38
N PHE A 614 12.96 -40.15 17.34
CA PHE A 614 11.80 -39.35 17.73
C PHE A 614 10.60 -40.23 18.12
N SER A 615 9.68 -39.64 18.89
CA SER A 615 8.35 -40.20 19.11
C SER A 615 7.35 -39.60 18.10
N PRO A 616 6.62 -40.42 17.31
CA PRO A 616 5.58 -39.93 16.41
C PRO A 616 4.56 -39.03 17.08
N LYS A 617 4.10 -39.40 18.29
CA LYS A 617 3.11 -38.66 19.07
C LYS A 617 3.60 -37.27 19.45
N GLU A 618 4.86 -37.17 19.90
CA GLU A 618 5.45 -35.88 20.27
C GLU A 618 5.61 -34.95 19.06
N LEU A 619 5.86 -35.47 17.85
CA LEU A 619 5.96 -34.66 16.62
C LEU A 619 4.61 -34.07 16.16
N GLU A 620 3.49 -34.60 16.64
CA GLU A 620 2.14 -34.16 16.27
C GLU A 620 1.58 -33.05 17.16
N GLU A 621 2.05 -32.92 18.40
CA GLU A 621 1.46 -32.05 19.42
C GLU A 621 1.62 -30.52 19.20
N ASN A 622 2.22 -30.05 18.09
CA ASN A 622 2.55 -28.62 17.95
C ASN A 622 2.04 -27.96 16.66
N THR A 623 0.74 -28.08 16.39
CA THR A 623 0.06 -27.13 15.50
C THR A 623 -0.55 -26.01 16.35
N LEU A 624 0.26 -24.99 16.66
CA LEU A 624 -0.29 -23.67 16.96
C LEU A 624 -1.37 -23.36 15.91
N GLN A 625 -2.53 -22.86 16.32
CA GLN A 625 -3.58 -22.41 15.39
C GLN A 625 -3.10 -21.15 14.66
N LEU A 626 -2.15 -21.34 13.74
CA LEU A 626 -1.59 -20.30 12.91
C LEU A 626 -2.64 -19.88 11.89
N ARG A 627 -2.92 -18.58 11.82
CA ARG A 627 -3.85 -18.01 10.84
C ARG A 627 -3.14 -16.91 10.07
N PRO A 628 -3.24 -16.89 8.73
CA PRO A 628 -2.75 -15.77 7.95
C PRO A 628 -3.56 -14.51 8.27
N ILE A 629 -2.89 -13.36 8.28
CA ILE A 629 -3.50 -12.03 8.46
C ILE A 629 -2.98 -11.05 7.41
N PHE A 630 -3.77 -10.03 7.10
CA PHE A 630 -3.25 -8.85 6.38
C PHE A 630 -2.30 -8.08 7.30
N SER A 631 -1.10 -7.77 6.81
CA SER A 631 -0.13 -6.92 7.52
C SER A 631 -0.21 -5.47 7.08
N SER A 632 -0.56 -5.22 5.81
CA SER A 632 -0.91 -3.89 5.31
C SER A 632 -1.77 -3.96 4.05
N ILE A 633 -2.58 -2.94 3.83
CA ILE A 633 -3.35 -2.73 2.59
C ILE A 633 -3.18 -1.28 2.16
N SER A 634 -2.70 -1.06 0.93
CA SER A 634 -2.52 0.28 0.37
C SER A 634 -3.52 0.56 -0.75
N SER A 635 -4.15 1.73 -0.71
CA SER A 635 -5.08 2.19 -1.75
C SER A 635 -5.12 3.71 -1.82
N PHE A 636 -5.62 4.27 -2.92
CA PHE A 636 -5.72 5.72 -3.08
C PHE A 636 -6.95 6.26 -2.34
N ASN A 637 -6.73 7.18 -1.39
CA ASN A 637 -7.79 7.82 -0.64
C ASN A 637 -8.23 9.11 -1.35
N THR A 638 -9.46 9.13 -1.88
CA THR A 638 -9.99 10.29 -2.62
C THR A 638 -10.27 11.52 -1.76
N GLN A 639 -10.55 11.34 -0.46
CA GLN A 639 -10.85 12.45 0.44
C GLN A 639 -9.58 13.21 0.81
N LYS A 640 -8.49 12.49 1.05
CA LYS A 640 -7.17 13.05 1.39
C LYS A 640 -6.31 13.35 0.15
N ASN A 641 -6.70 12.85 -1.02
CA ASN A 641 -5.96 12.96 -2.28
C ASN A 641 -4.52 12.41 -2.19
N GLU A 642 -4.34 11.31 -1.47
CA GLU A 642 -3.04 10.68 -1.22
C GLU A 642 -3.14 9.15 -1.20
N TRP A 643 -1.98 8.49 -1.25
CA TRP A 643 -1.89 7.05 -1.02
C TRP A 643 -1.98 6.77 0.47
N GLU A 644 -3.00 6.01 0.86
CA GLU A 644 -3.18 5.59 2.25
C GLU A 644 -2.77 4.14 2.40
N LYS A 645 -1.84 3.87 3.32
CA LYS A 645 -1.43 2.54 3.72
C LYS A 645 -2.04 2.23 5.08
N LYS A 646 -3.04 1.35 5.09
CA LYS A 646 -3.69 0.85 6.31
C LYS A 646 -2.81 -0.24 6.91
N GLU A 647 -2.36 -0.03 8.14
CA GLU A 647 -1.47 -0.97 8.84
C GLU A 647 -2.03 -1.39 10.21
N ALA A 648 -2.98 -0.64 10.79
CA ALA A 648 -3.51 -0.91 12.12
C ALA A 648 -4.22 -2.29 12.16
N PRO A 649 -3.82 -3.22 13.07
CA PRO A 649 -4.42 -4.54 13.14
C PRO A 649 -5.94 -4.54 13.29
N LYS A 650 -6.49 -3.60 14.09
CA LYS A 650 -7.94 -3.46 14.25
C LYS A 650 -8.62 -3.11 12.93
N GLU A 651 -8.12 -2.08 12.25
CA GLU A 651 -8.66 -1.62 10.96
C GLU A 651 -8.58 -2.73 9.90
N LEU A 652 -7.45 -3.43 9.80
CA LEU A 652 -7.26 -4.53 8.85
C LEU A 652 -8.17 -5.73 9.14
N SER A 653 -8.41 -6.04 10.41
CA SER A 653 -9.29 -7.16 10.80
C SER A 653 -10.77 -6.88 10.56
N GLU A 654 -11.18 -5.61 10.61
CA GLU A 654 -12.56 -5.16 10.39
C GLU A 654 -12.84 -4.87 8.90
N LEU A 655 -11.79 -4.74 8.08
CA LEU A 655 -11.90 -4.43 6.65
C LEU A 655 -12.42 -5.63 5.85
N LYS A 656 -13.73 -5.62 5.56
CA LYS A 656 -14.39 -6.62 4.69
C LYS A 656 -14.41 -6.23 3.21
N GLU A 657 -14.42 -4.93 2.94
CA GLU A 657 -14.55 -4.37 1.60
C GLU A 657 -13.56 -3.21 1.38
N LEU A 658 -12.86 -3.23 0.24
CA LEU A 658 -11.96 -2.19 -0.24
C LEU A 658 -12.53 -1.56 -1.52
N VAL A 659 -12.88 -0.28 -1.47
CA VAL A 659 -13.43 0.45 -2.63
C VAL A 659 -12.31 1.23 -3.31
N LEU A 660 -12.07 0.96 -4.59
CA LEU A 660 -11.09 1.65 -5.42
C LEU A 660 -11.78 2.73 -6.26
N PRO A 661 -11.32 3.99 -6.20
CA PRO A 661 -11.93 5.07 -6.96
C PRO A 661 -11.65 4.92 -8.47
N ALA A 662 -12.56 5.44 -9.28
CA ALA A 662 -12.43 5.37 -10.74
C ALA A 662 -11.21 6.14 -11.29
N SER A 663 -10.68 7.09 -10.53
CA SER A 663 -9.44 7.82 -10.86
C SER A 663 -8.18 6.99 -10.63
N ASN A 664 -8.23 5.99 -9.75
CA ASN A 664 -7.08 5.18 -9.37
C ASN A 664 -7.51 3.78 -8.92
N GLN A 665 -7.40 2.83 -9.83
CA GLN A 665 -7.82 1.43 -9.64
C GLN A 665 -6.67 0.52 -9.21
N ARG A 666 -5.65 1.10 -8.55
CA ARG A 666 -4.52 0.34 -8.00
C ARG A 666 -4.69 0.10 -6.51
N PHE A 667 -4.34 -1.10 -6.09
CA PHE A 667 -4.20 -1.45 -4.69
C PHE A 667 -3.03 -2.41 -4.49
N SER A 668 -2.58 -2.50 -3.25
CA SER A 668 -1.61 -3.51 -2.85
C SER A 668 -1.91 -4.05 -1.46
N ALA A 669 -1.51 -5.30 -1.21
CA ALA A 669 -1.77 -5.98 0.07
C ALA A 669 -0.60 -6.88 0.45
N SER A 670 -0.16 -6.78 1.71
CA SER A 670 0.84 -7.67 2.30
C SER A 670 0.18 -8.61 3.31
N VAL A 671 0.70 -9.84 3.38
CA VAL A 671 0.16 -10.91 4.23
C VAL A 671 1.28 -11.56 5.02
N SER A 672 0.97 -11.93 6.26
CA SER A 672 1.89 -12.60 7.18
C SER A 672 1.15 -13.65 8.01
N VAL A 673 1.89 -14.60 8.58
CA VAL A 673 1.38 -15.56 9.55
C VAL A 673 2.11 -15.33 10.87
N LEU A 674 1.40 -14.78 11.86
CA LEU A 674 1.97 -14.54 13.19
C LEU A 674 2.12 -15.85 13.96
N GLY A 675 3.15 -15.93 14.80
CA GLY A 675 3.42 -17.11 15.65
C GLY A 675 4.27 -18.20 14.99
N ILE A 676 4.63 -18.05 13.72
CA ILE A 676 5.64 -18.91 13.09
C ILE A 676 7.03 -18.50 13.57
N ILE A 677 7.86 -19.51 13.85
CA ILE A 677 9.26 -19.32 14.23
C ILE A 677 9.98 -18.64 13.06
N ASN A 678 10.03 -19.26 11.88
CA ASN A 678 10.66 -18.68 10.68
C ASN A 678 9.64 -18.34 9.57
N PRO A 679 9.33 -17.05 9.34
CA PRO A 679 8.38 -16.61 8.31
C PRO A 679 8.70 -17.07 6.88
N LYS A 680 9.98 -17.31 6.57
CA LYS A 680 10.42 -17.78 5.24
C LYS A 680 9.96 -19.21 4.93
N ASP A 681 9.44 -19.93 5.92
CA ASP A 681 8.91 -21.29 5.76
C ASP A 681 7.45 -21.32 5.31
N VAL A 682 6.83 -20.13 5.17
CA VAL A 682 5.50 -19.97 4.62
C VAL A 682 5.57 -19.60 3.16
N LYS A 683 4.84 -20.34 2.33
CA LYS A 683 4.53 -19.97 0.96
C LYS A 683 3.13 -19.41 0.92
N TYR A 684 2.88 -18.44 0.06
CA TYR A 684 1.54 -17.90 -0.12
C TYR A 684 1.06 -18.21 -1.54
N ARG A 685 -0.24 -18.35 -1.70
CA ARG A 685 -0.89 -18.28 -3.01
C ARG A 685 -2.11 -17.40 -2.93
N TYR A 686 -2.38 -16.66 -4.00
CA TYR A 686 -3.54 -15.78 -4.07
C TYR A 686 -4.23 -15.90 -5.43
N ARG A 687 -5.50 -15.48 -5.47
CA ARG A 687 -6.28 -15.31 -6.70
C ARG A 687 -7.37 -14.27 -6.48
N LEU A 688 -7.85 -13.69 -7.58
CA LEU A 688 -9.12 -12.97 -7.60
C LEU A 688 -10.23 -13.92 -8.05
N VAL A 689 -11.44 -13.71 -7.53
CA VAL A 689 -12.64 -14.44 -7.94
C VAL A 689 -13.73 -13.42 -8.22
N THR A 690 -14.42 -13.56 -9.35
CA THR A 690 -15.67 -12.84 -9.66
C THR A 690 -16.84 -13.83 -9.60
N ASP A 691 -18.07 -13.34 -9.66
CA ASP A 691 -19.25 -14.23 -9.66
C ASP A 691 -19.28 -15.14 -10.90
N ASP A 692 -18.69 -14.71 -12.01
CA ASP A 692 -18.69 -15.41 -13.30
C ASP A 692 -17.39 -16.19 -13.62
N GLU A 693 -16.24 -15.79 -13.06
CA GLU A 693 -14.93 -16.36 -13.38
C GLU A 693 -14.07 -16.66 -12.15
N LYS A 694 -13.40 -17.83 -12.18
CA LYS A 694 -12.39 -18.23 -11.19
C LYS A 694 -11.01 -18.20 -11.83
N TYR A 695 -10.21 -17.19 -11.48
CA TYR A 695 -8.81 -17.13 -11.93
C TYR A 695 -7.95 -18.21 -11.25
N ASN A 696 -6.88 -18.63 -11.93
CA ASN A 696 -5.91 -19.59 -11.41
C ASN A 696 -5.13 -19.03 -10.21
N TRP A 697 -4.68 -19.92 -9.33
CA TRP A 697 -3.82 -19.56 -8.19
C TRP A 697 -2.45 -19.07 -8.67
N THR A 698 -2.04 -17.89 -8.20
CA THR A 698 -0.69 -17.35 -8.37
C THR A 698 0.12 -17.54 -7.09
N ARG A 699 1.39 -17.95 -7.23
CA ARG A 699 2.30 -18.12 -6.08
C ARG A 699 2.89 -16.77 -5.67
N LEU A 700 3.01 -16.57 -4.37
CA LEU A 700 3.62 -15.40 -3.74
C LEU A 700 4.66 -15.89 -2.73
N TYR A 701 5.89 -15.39 -2.87
CA TYR A 701 6.97 -15.67 -1.93
C TYR A 701 6.82 -14.83 -0.67
N SER A 702 7.30 -15.34 0.46
CA SER A 702 7.24 -14.63 1.74
C SER A 702 7.89 -13.25 1.66
N GLY A 703 7.21 -12.23 2.18
CA GLY A 703 7.65 -10.84 2.14
C GLY A 703 7.35 -10.07 0.84
N ASN A 704 6.79 -10.72 -0.18
CA ASN A 704 6.32 -10.01 -1.37
C ASN A 704 4.91 -9.47 -1.16
N GLU A 705 4.67 -8.28 -1.69
CA GLU A 705 3.35 -7.65 -1.71
C GLU A 705 2.54 -8.11 -2.93
N ILE A 706 1.23 -8.31 -2.75
CA ILE A 706 0.28 -8.51 -3.85
C ILE A 706 -0.04 -7.15 -4.42
N VAL A 707 0.31 -6.89 -5.68
CA VAL A 707 0.10 -5.59 -6.33
C VAL A 707 -0.76 -5.77 -7.58
N TYR A 708 -1.84 -4.98 -7.65
CA TYR A 708 -2.63 -4.81 -8.87
C TYR A 708 -2.55 -3.34 -9.31
N SER A 709 -1.87 -3.08 -10.41
CA SER A 709 -1.63 -1.72 -10.90
C SER A 709 -2.83 -1.08 -11.61
N ASN A 710 -3.76 -1.89 -12.12
CA ASN A 710 -4.95 -1.40 -12.81
C ASN A 710 -6.03 -2.50 -12.81
N LEU A 711 -6.90 -2.49 -11.81
CA LEU A 711 -7.99 -3.46 -11.70
C LEU A 711 -9.22 -2.95 -12.45
N ALA A 712 -9.66 -3.67 -13.48
CA ALA A 712 -10.86 -3.31 -14.25
C ALA A 712 -12.07 -3.08 -13.33
N SER A 713 -13.00 -2.23 -13.78
CA SER A 713 -14.20 -1.92 -12.99
C SER A 713 -15.04 -3.17 -12.77
N GLY A 714 -15.40 -3.45 -11.51
CA GLY A 714 -16.09 -4.68 -11.13
C GLY A 714 -15.95 -5.00 -9.65
N LYS A 715 -16.62 -6.07 -9.22
CA LYS A 715 -16.55 -6.62 -7.87
C LYS A 715 -15.72 -7.90 -7.88
N TYR A 716 -14.69 -7.95 -7.06
CA TYR A 716 -13.76 -9.06 -6.95
C TYR A 716 -13.65 -9.52 -5.50
N THR A 717 -13.34 -10.79 -5.29
CA THR A 717 -12.94 -11.33 -3.99
C THR A 717 -11.49 -11.80 -4.08
N LEU A 718 -10.59 -11.11 -3.38
CA LEU A 718 -9.21 -11.55 -3.21
C LEU A 718 -9.17 -12.68 -2.19
N GLN A 719 -8.74 -13.86 -2.63
CA GLN A 719 -8.55 -15.04 -1.78
C GLN A 719 -7.06 -15.33 -1.63
N ILE A 720 -6.61 -15.55 -0.39
CA ILE A 720 -5.20 -15.81 -0.08
C ILE A 720 -5.10 -17.00 0.85
N GLU A 721 -4.19 -17.92 0.55
CA GLU A 721 -3.87 -19.07 1.39
C GLU A 721 -2.39 -19.05 1.75
N ALA A 722 -2.12 -19.23 3.05
CA ALA A 722 -0.80 -19.56 3.53
C ALA A 722 -0.60 -21.07 3.47
N LEU A 723 0.59 -21.49 3.07
CA LEU A 723 0.98 -22.88 2.87
C LEU A 723 2.30 -23.16 3.58
N THR A 724 2.47 -24.36 4.12
CA THR A 724 3.76 -24.86 4.58
C THR A 724 4.69 -25.11 3.38
N LEU A 725 5.97 -25.40 3.64
CA LEU A 725 6.91 -25.81 2.59
C LEU A 725 6.43 -27.03 1.79
N ALA A 726 5.70 -27.94 2.46
CA ALA A 726 5.05 -29.13 1.91
C ALA A 726 3.70 -28.84 1.22
N ASN A 727 3.38 -27.57 0.95
CA ASN A 727 2.14 -27.10 0.33
C ASN A 727 0.86 -27.46 1.10
N GLN A 728 0.95 -27.76 2.39
CA GLN A 728 -0.22 -27.95 3.25
C GLN A 728 -0.79 -26.59 3.67
N LYS A 729 -2.11 -26.45 3.71
CA LYS A 729 -2.77 -25.20 4.06
C LYS A 729 -2.61 -24.85 5.54
N ILE A 730 -2.23 -23.60 5.82
CA ILE A 730 -2.10 -23.03 7.17
C ILE A 730 -3.32 -22.13 7.43
N GLY A 731 -4.17 -22.53 8.37
CA GLY A 731 -5.36 -21.77 8.75
C GLY A 731 -6.42 -21.66 7.66
N GLU A 732 -7.36 -20.73 7.84
CA GLU A 732 -8.43 -20.45 6.89
C GLU A 732 -7.95 -19.53 5.75
N THR A 733 -8.69 -19.54 4.63
CA THR A 733 -8.42 -18.65 3.50
C THR A 733 -8.78 -17.22 3.88
N LEU A 734 -7.83 -16.29 3.77
CA LEU A 734 -8.12 -14.86 3.87
C LEU A 734 -8.95 -14.41 2.68
N GLN A 735 -9.98 -13.61 2.94
CA GLN A 735 -10.86 -13.07 1.91
C GLN A 735 -11.03 -11.55 2.10
N LEU A 736 -10.94 -10.80 1.01
CA LEU A 736 -11.22 -9.37 0.96
C LEU A 736 -12.03 -9.04 -0.28
N THR A 737 -13.16 -8.37 -0.12
CA THR A 737 -13.96 -7.89 -1.25
C THR A 737 -13.34 -6.61 -1.79
N ILE A 738 -13.14 -6.51 -3.10
CA ILE A 738 -12.58 -5.33 -3.78
C ILE A 738 -13.60 -4.82 -4.79
N VAL A 739 -13.99 -3.55 -4.68
CA VAL A 739 -14.95 -2.89 -5.57
C VAL A 739 -14.22 -1.82 -6.37
N SER A 740 -13.97 -2.06 -7.66
CA SER A 740 -13.34 -1.09 -8.55
C SER A 740 -14.40 -0.26 -9.27
N ASN A 741 -14.49 1.04 -8.95
CA ASN A 741 -15.53 1.93 -9.48
C ASN A 741 -15.30 2.30 -10.95
N GLN A 742 -16.40 2.56 -11.68
CA GLN A 742 -16.38 2.99 -13.08
C GLN A 742 -16.37 4.52 -13.18
N ILE A 743 -15.68 5.08 -14.19
CA ILE A 743 -15.66 6.54 -14.42
C ILE A 743 -17.04 7.03 -14.87
N PHE A 744 -17.48 8.18 -14.35
CA PHE A 744 -18.84 8.71 -14.55
C PHE A 744 -19.28 8.81 -16.03
N TYR A 745 -18.39 9.13 -16.98
CA TYR A 745 -18.78 9.25 -18.39
C TYR A 745 -19.10 7.92 -19.07
N LYS A 746 -18.74 6.79 -18.45
CA LYS A 746 -19.11 5.43 -18.91
C LYS A 746 -20.43 4.95 -18.29
N THR A 747 -21.06 5.77 -17.45
CA THR A 747 -22.38 5.46 -16.89
C THR A 747 -23.50 5.92 -17.82
N TRP A 748 -24.63 5.21 -17.80
CA TRP A 748 -25.73 5.42 -18.75
C TRP A 748 -26.38 6.82 -18.65
N TRP A 749 -26.44 7.41 -17.45
CA TRP A 749 -27.07 8.71 -17.25
C TRP A 749 -26.27 9.85 -17.91
N PHE A 750 -24.94 9.75 -17.95
CA PHE A 750 -24.10 10.74 -18.61
C PHE A 750 -24.30 10.70 -20.13
N VAL A 751 -24.39 9.51 -20.70
CA VAL A 751 -24.74 9.31 -22.12
C VAL A 751 -26.11 9.92 -22.42
N ALA A 752 -27.10 9.72 -21.55
CA ALA A 752 -28.43 10.33 -21.69
C ALA A 752 -28.40 11.87 -21.65
N LEU A 753 -27.62 12.47 -20.75
CA LEU A 753 -27.42 13.93 -20.69
C LEU A 753 -26.73 14.48 -21.94
N LEU A 754 -25.74 13.76 -22.48
CA LEU A 754 -25.05 14.17 -23.69
C LEU A 754 -26.00 14.17 -24.90
N ILE A 755 -26.86 13.15 -25.02
CA ILE A 755 -27.92 13.09 -26.04
C ILE A 755 -28.93 14.24 -25.86
N LEU A 756 -29.32 14.54 -24.62
CA LEU A 756 -30.21 15.66 -24.32
C LEU A 756 -29.59 17.01 -24.73
N GLY A 757 -28.32 17.23 -24.41
CA GLY A 757 -27.56 18.43 -24.77
C GLY A 757 -27.48 18.63 -26.29
N ILE A 758 -27.20 17.56 -27.05
CA ILE A 758 -27.20 17.58 -28.52
C ILE A 758 -28.60 17.96 -29.03
N THR A 759 -29.65 17.37 -28.47
CA THR A 759 -31.04 17.63 -28.88
C THR A 759 -31.44 19.09 -28.63
N LEU A 760 -31.09 19.65 -27.47
CA LEU A 760 -31.32 21.06 -27.14
C LEU A 760 -30.52 22.01 -28.05
N PHE A 761 -29.27 21.67 -28.36
CA PHE A 761 -28.46 22.46 -29.29
C PHE A 761 -29.08 22.49 -30.69
N PHE A 762 -29.54 21.36 -31.21
CA PHE A 762 -30.22 21.29 -32.50
C PHE A 762 -31.55 22.08 -32.52
N THR A 763 -32.36 21.98 -31.46
CA THR A 763 -33.61 22.75 -31.36
C THR A 763 -33.34 24.26 -31.26
N TYR A 764 -32.29 24.69 -30.54
CA TYR A 764 -31.86 26.09 -30.50
C TYR A 764 -31.44 26.59 -31.88
N LEU A 765 -30.60 25.84 -32.61
CA LEU A 765 -30.19 26.20 -33.97
C LEU A 765 -31.41 26.35 -34.90
N MET A 766 -32.36 25.42 -34.84
CA MET A 766 -33.60 25.50 -35.64
C MET A 766 -34.42 26.76 -35.32
N ARG A 767 -34.51 27.17 -34.04
CA ARG A 767 -35.17 28.42 -33.65
C ARG A 767 -34.46 29.65 -34.20
N GLN A 768 -33.13 29.69 -34.10
CA GLN A 768 -32.27 30.74 -34.68
C GLN A 768 -32.47 30.88 -36.19
N PHE A 769 -32.47 29.76 -36.91
CA PHE A 769 -32.72 29.75 -38.35
C PHE A 769 -34.11 30.32 -38.70
N LYS A 770 -35.16 29.92 -37.97
CA LYS A 770 -36.52 30.46 -38.18
C LYS A 770 -36.61 31.96 -37.89
N ALA A 771 -36.04 32.44 -36.79
CA ALA A 771 -36.05 33.86 -36.43
C ALA A 771 -35.36 34.72 -37.49
N LYS A 772 -34.20 34.26 -38.01
CA LYS A 772 -33.48 34.94 -39.08
C LYS A 772 -34.29 35.03 -40.37
N GLN A 773 -35.04 33.98 -40.73
CA GLN A 773 -35.91 34.01 -41.91
C GLN A 773 -37.05 35.02 -41.77
N ILE A 774 -37.66 35.12 -40.59
CA ILE A 774 -38.73 36.10 -40.32
C ILE A 774 -38.19 37.53 -40.48
N LEU A 775 -37.02 37.83 -39.91
CA LEU A 775 -36.39 39.15 -39.99
C LEU A 775 -36.06 39.56 -41.44
N ILE A 776 -35.53 38.63 -42.24
CA ILE A 776 -35.23 38.89 -43.67
C ILE A 776 -36.51 39.24 -44.44
N THR A 777 -37.64 38.60 -44.11
CA THR A 777 -38.93 38.85 -44.75
C THR A 777 -39.46 40.25 -44.39
N GLN A 778 -39.37 40.65 -43.12
CA GLN A 778 -39.79 41.99 -42.68
C GLN A 778 -38.99 43.10 -43.35
N ASN A 779 -37.66 42.96 -43.45
CA ASN A 779 -36.82 43.93 -44.15
C ASN A 779 -37.18 44.08 -45.63
N LYS A 780 -37.52 42.97 -46.32
CA LYS A 780 -37.96 43.03 -47.71
C LYS A 780 -39.27 43.83 -47.87
N ILE A 781 -40.21 43.68 -46.94
CA ILE A 781 -41.48 44.41 -46.94
C ILE A 781 -41.24 45.91 -46.72
N ALA A 782 -40.46 46.27 -45.70
CA ALA A 782 -40.16 47.67 -45.37
C ALA A 782 -39.45 48.42 -46.52
N ILE A 783 -38.51 47.75 -47.20
CA ILE A 783 -37.84 48.33 -48.38
C ILE A 783 -38.84 48.58 -49.52
N ASN A 784 -39.78 47.65 -49.74
CA ASN A 784 -40.76 47.79 -50.79
C ASN A 784 -41.75 48.94 -50.51
N GLU A 785 -42.21 49.07 -49.25
CA GLU A 785 -43.03 50.21 -48.82
C GLU A 785 -42.33 51.55 -49.04
N SER A 786 -41.05 51.66 -48.67
CA SER A 786 -40.26 52.88 -48.91
C SER A 786 -40.19 53.26 -50.39
N LYS A 787 -39.96 52.28 -51.28
CA LYS A 787 -39.91 52.51 -52.73
C LYS A 787 -41.25 52.97 -53.30
N THR A 788 -42.36 52.43 -52.82
CA THR A 788 -43.70 52.86 -53.28
C THR A 788 -44.01 54.30 -52.88
N LYS A 789 -43.60 54.71 -51.68
CA LYS A 789 -43.80 56.08 -51.18
C LYS A 789 -42.99 57.10 -52.00
N GLU A 790 -41.76 56.75 -52.35
CA GLU A 790 -40.88 57.59 -53.20
C GLU A 790 -41.47 57.78 -54.60
N ALA A 791 -41.92 56.70 -55.24
CA ALA A 791 -42.56 56.77 -56.57
C ALA A 791 -43.84 57.64 -56.56
N MET A 792 -44.63 57.58 -55.48
CA MET A 792 -45.83 58.43 -55.34
C MET A 792 -45.50 59.92 -55.25
N MET A 793 -44.42 60.30 -54.57
CA MET A 793 -44.02 61.71 -54.44
C MET A 793 -43.63 62.32 -55.80
N ILE A 794 -42.84 61.59 -56.60
CA ILE A 794 -42.44 62.02 -57.95
C ILE A 794 -43.68 62.25 -58.84
N GLU A 795 -44.66 61.34 -58.79
CA GLU A 795 -45.91 61.46 -59.54
C GLU A 795 -46.74 62.70 -59.14
N ILE A 796 -46.78 63.03 -57.85
CA ILE A 796 -47.48 64.23 -57.35
C ILE A 796 -46.85 65.50 -57.95
N HIS A 797 -45.53 65.62 -57.94
CA HIS A 797 -44.84 66.81 -58.47
C HIS A 797 -45.08 67.00 -59.97
N HIS A 798 -45.05 65.93 -60.75
CA HIS A 798 -45.38 65.99 -62.18
C HIS A 798 -46.82 66.45 -62.43
N ARG A 799 -47.77 66.02 -61.61
CA ARG A 799 -49.18 66.46 -61.73
C ARG A 799 -49.36 67.93 -61.40
N ILE A 800 -48.67 68.45 -60.40
CA ILE A 800 -48.74 69.88 -60.05
C ILE A 800 -48.27 70.75 -61.21
N LYS A 801 -47.13 70.38 -61.82
CA LYS A 801 -46.62 71.05 -63.03
C LYS A 801 -47.65 71.02 -64.17
N ASN A 802 -48.17 69.84 -64.49
CA ASN A 802 -49.15 69.68 -65.57
C ASN A 802 -50.41 70.53 -65.33
N ASN A 803 -50.91 70.58 -64.08
CA ASN A 803 -52.06 71.40 -63.73
C ASN A 803 -51.79 72.90 -63.92
N LEU A 804 -50.62 73.40 -63.51
CA LEU A 804 -50.24 74.81 -63.72
C LEU A 804 -50.14 75.16 -65.22
N GLN A 805 -49.61 74.25 -66.04
CA GLN A 805 -49.56 74.41 -67.50
C GLN A 805 -50.95 74.48 -68.13
N VAL A 806 -51.90 73.65 -67.68
CA VAL A 806 -53.30 73.70 -68.14
C VAL A 806 -53.93 75.05 -67.82
N VAL A 807 -53.75 75.56 -66.60
CA VAL A 807 -54.30 76.87 -66.21
C VAL A 807 -53.67 78.01 -67.02
N SER A 808 -52.35 77.98 -67.25
CA SER A 808 -51.68 78.94 -68.14
C SER A 808 -52.25 78.92 -69.57
N GLY A 809 -52.45 77.72 -70.14
CA GLY A 809 -53.06 77.55 -71.46
C GLY A 809 -54.48 78.10 -71.55
N LEU A 810 -55.32 77.87 -70.52
CA LEU A 810 -56.67 78.42 -70.46
C LEU A 810 -56.67 79.96 -70.41
N LEU A 811 -55.78 80.55 -69.61
CA LEU A 811 -55.63 82.01 -69.55
C LEU A 811 -55.15 82.59 -70.89
N SER A 812 -54.24 81.90 -71.58
CA SER A 812 -53.79 82.29 -72.92
C SER A 812 -54.92 82.30 -73.94
N LEU A 813 -55.74 81.24 -73.95
CA LEU A 813 -56.91 81.13 -74.82
C LEU A 813 -57.94 82.24 -74.54
N GLN A 814 -58.19 82.55 -73.26
CA GLN A 814 -59.09 83.66 -72.90
C GLN A 814 -58.50 85.02 -73.28
N ALA A 815 -57.19 85.22 -73.15
CA ALA A 815 -56.53 86.44 -73.59
C ALA A 815 -56.57 86.60 -75.12
N PHE A 816 -56.45 85.50 -75.87
CA PHE A 816 -56.53 85.50 -77.33
C PHE A 816 -57.93 85.88 -77.83
N ASN A 817 -58.97 85.35 -77.19
CA ASN A 817 -60.38 85.54 -77.57
C ASN A 817 -61.02 86.85 -77.05
N SER A 818 -60.26 87.72 -76.38
CA SER A 818 -60.76 88.99 -75.84
C SER A 818 -60.44 90.16 -76.75
N ASP A 819 -61.47 90.88 -77.20
CA ASP A 819 -61.34 92.13 -77.99
C ASP A 819 -60.98 93.35 -77.12
N ASN A 820 -61.11 93.24 -75.79
CA ASN A 820 -60.73 94.30 -74.85
C ASN A 820 -59.22 94.25 -74.57
N LEU A 821 -58.50 95.29 -75.01
CA LEU A 821 -57.04 95.44 -74.85
C LEU A 821 -56.59 95.46 -73.38
N GLU A 822 -57.37 96.05 -72.48
CA GLU A 822 -57.05 96.09 -71.04
C GLU A 822 -57.23 94.72 -70.38
N LEU A 823 -58.30 93.99 -70.74
CA LEU A 823 -58.54 92.63 -70.25
C LEU A 823 -57.47 91.66 -70.78
N LYS A 824 -57.08 91.80 -72.06
CA LYS A 824 -56.02 91.01 -72.68
C LYS A 824 -54.68 91.21 -71.97
N ALA A 825 -54.30 92.45 -71.67
CA ALA A 825 -53.09 92.75 -70.91
C ALA A 825 -53.14 92.16 -69.48
N LYS A 826 -54.29 92.23 -68.79
CA LYS A 826 -54.48 91.65 -67.45
C LYS A 826 -54.43 90.11 -67.44
N LEU A 827 -54.99 89.46 -68.46
CA LEU A 827 -54.95 88.00 -68.61
C LEU A 827 -53.54 87.52 -69.00
N GLN A 828 -52.84 88.25 -69.86
CA GLN A 828 -51.42 87.98 -70.17
C GLN A 828 -50.53 88.14 -68.94
N ASP A 829 -50.74 89.18 -68.11
CA ASP A 829 -49.99 89.33 -66.86
C ASP A 829 -50.27 88.17 -65.88
N SER A 830 -51.53 87.70 -65.83
CA SER A 830 -51.90 86.54 -65.02
C SER A 830 -51.28 85.23 -65.55
N GLN A 831 -51.22 85.07 -66.87
CA GLN A 831 -50.58 83.93 -67.52
C GLN A 831 -49.08 83.89 -67.22
N SER A 832 -48.36 85.01 -67.46
CA SER A 832 -46.91 85.08 -67.19
C SER A 832 -46.56 84.79 -65.74
N ARG A 833 -47.46 85.10 -64.80
CA ARG A 833 -47.28 84.75 -63.38
C ARG A 833 -47.46 83.26 -63.11
N ILE A 834 -48.46 82.61 -63.71
CA ILE A 834 -48.62 81.16 -63.59
C ILE A 834 -47.42 80.43 -64.22
N ASP A 835 -46.92 80.91 -65.36
CA ASP A 835 -45.72 80.35 -65.99
C ASP A 835 -44.48 80.53 -65.11
N SER A 836 -44.35 81.69 -64.44
CA SER A 836 -43.26 81.95 -63.48
C SER A 836 -43.35 81.03 -62.26
N ILE A 837 -44.55 80.79 -61.72
CA ILE A 837 -44.77 79.85 -60.60
C ILE A 837 -44.46 78.41 -61.02
N ALA A 838 -44.89 78.01 -62.22
CA ALA A 838 -44.58 76.69 -62.78
C ALA A 838 -43.07 76.51 -63.01
N GLY A 839 -42.37 77.55 -63.48
CA GLY A 839 -40.91 77.55 -63.64
C GLY A 839 -40.15 77.46 -62.33
N ILE A 840 -40.57 78.21 -61.31
CA ILE A 840 -39.99 78.12 -59.96
C ILE A 840 -40.25 76.75 -59.34
N HIS A 841 -41.46 76.20 -59.49
CA HIS A 841 -41.78 74.85 -59.04
C HIS A 841 -40.90 73.80 -59.71
N ASP A 842 -40.64 73.92 -61.01
CA ASP A 842 -39.70 73.03 -61.73
C ASP A 842 -38.26 73.13 -61.22
N ILE A 843 -37.79 74.34 -60.91
CA ILE A 843 -36.43 74.57 -60.37
C ILE A 843 -36.28 73.89 -59.00
N LEU A 844 -37.24 74.10 -58.11
CA LEU A 844 -37.15 73.61 -56.73
C LEU A 844 -37.23 72.08 -56.63
N TYR A 845 -37.89 71.40 -57.56
CA TYR A 845 -38.07 69.93 -57.55
C TYR A 845 -37.20 69.17 -58.58
N LYS A 846 -36.32 69.86 -59.32
CA LYS A 846 -35.36 69.23 -60.25
C LYS A 846 -34.09 68.69 -59.59
N THR A 847 -33.78 69.12 -58.37
CA THR A 847 -32.60 68.68 -57.61
C THR A 847 -32.98 67.43 -56.81
N ASP A 848 -32.26 66.33 -57.00
CA ASP A 848 -32.53 65.01 -56.41
C ASP A 848 -32.91 65.06 -54.92
N ASN A 849 -34.22 64.99 -54.61
CA ASN A 849 -34.79 64.58 -53.33
C ASN A 849 -34.12 65.17 -52.05
N GLN A 850 -33.68 66.42 -52.07
CA GLN A 850 -33.19 67.11 -50.87
C GLN A 850 -34.33 67.88 -50.20
N GLU A 851 -34.56 67.64 -48.90
CA GLU A 851 -35.54 68.36 -48.08
C GLU A 851 -35.18 69.85 -47.88
N GLU A 852 -33.94 70.21 -48.18
CA GLU A 852 -33.37 71.54 -48.02
C GLU A 852 -32.65 72.01 -49.29
N ILE A 853 -32.81 73.29 -49.65
CA ILE A 853 -32.26 73.89 -50.87
C ILE A 853 -31.32 75.04 -50.52
N LEU A 854 -30.14 75.06 -51.15
CA LEU A 854 -29.13 76.11 -50.96
C LEU A 854 -29.61 77.44 -51.55
N VAL A 855 -29.70 78.49 -50.72
CA VAL A 855 -30.27 79.79 -51.08
C VAL A 855 -29.54 80.47 -52.24
N ALA A 856 -28.21 80.44 -52.18
CA ALA A 856 -27.37 81.03 -53.21
C ALA A 856 -27.56 80.39 -54.59
N GLN A 857 -27.89 79.10 -54.65
CA GLN A 857 -28.08 78.39 -55.91
C GLN A 857 -29.41 78.78 -56.55
N TYR A 858 -30.52 78.69 -55.82
CA TYR A 858 -31.82 78.95 -56.42
C TYR A 858 -32.04 80.44 -56.73
N PHE A 859 -31.47 81.38 -55.96
CA PHE A 859 -31.49 82.81 -56.34
C PHE A 859 -30.78 83.06 -57.67
N LYS A 860 -29.64 82.40 -57.92
CA LYS A 860 -28.96 82.50 -59.22
C LYS A 860 -29.83 81.95 -60.35
N GLU A 861 -30.46 80.80 -60.15
CA GLU A 861 -31.33 80.20 -61.17
C GLU A 861 -32.55 81.09 -61.50
N ILE A 862 -33.17 81.73 -60.50
CA ILE A 862 -34.27 82.69 -60.71
C ILE A 862 -33.79 83.96 -61.43
N ILE A 863 -32.59 84.46 -61.11
CA ILE A 863 -31.99 85.62 -61.80
C ILE A 863 -31.73 85.27 -63.27
N GLU A 864 -31.10 84.13 -63.55
CA GLU A 864 -30.83 83.69 -64.92
C GLU A 864 -32.12 83.47 -65.72
N TYR A 865 -33.14 82.87 -65.12
CA TYR A 865 -34.46 82.76 -65.73
C TYR A 865 -35.03 84.14 -66.11
N ASN A 866 -35.05 85.11 -65.20
CA ASN A 866 -35.59 86.43 -65.49
C ASN A 866 -34.75 87.22 -66.51
N LYS A 867 -33.42 87.03 -66.55
CA LYS A 867 -32.55 87.56 -67.62
C LYS A 867 -32.95 87.04 -69.00
N THR A 868 -33.44 85.80 -69.11
CA THR A 868 -33.95 85.28 -70.40
C THR A 868 -35.33 85.83 -70.78
N VAL A 869 -36.16 86.18 -69.80
CA VAL A 869 -37.54 86.62 -70.02
C VAL A 869 -37.61 88.11 -70.41
N PHE A 870 -36.73 88.93 -69.84
CA PHE A 870 -36.71 90.38 -70.10
C PHE A 870 -35.48 90.80 -70.93
N PRO A 871 -35.65 91.58 -72.01
CA PRO A 871 -34.54 91.98 -72.89
C PRO A 871 -33.62 93.08 -72.30
N LEU A 872 -33.93 93.60 -71.11
CA LEU A 872 -33.17 94.66 -70.45
C LEU A 872 -31.96 94.08 -69.70
N LYS A 873 -30.77 94.62 -69.92
CA LYS A 873 -29.55 94.22 -69.21
C LYS A 873 -29.49 94.89 -67.83
N VAL A 874 -29.60 94.09 -66.77
CA VAL A 874 -29.54 94.53 -65.36
C VAL A 874 -28.34 93.85 -64.70
N ASP A 875 -27.55 94.61 -63.93
CA ASP A 875 -26.45 94.09 -63.15
C ASP A 875 -26.93 93.67 -61.75
N PHE A 876 -26.46 92.51 -61.26
CA PHE A 876 -26.91 91.91 -60.00
C PHE A 876 -25.74 91.74 -59.05
N GLU A 877 -25.82 92.39 -57.88
CA GLU A 877 -24.85 92.25 -56.80
C GLU A 877 -25.45 91.34 -55.70
N LEU A 878 -24.79 90.21 -55.42
CA LEU A 878 -25.28 89.18 -54.50
C LEU A 878 -24.37 89.06 -53.26
N GLU A 879 -24.92 89.32 -52.08
CA GLU A 879 -24.30 89.07 -50.77
C GLU A 879 -25.14 88.04 -49.99
N ILE A 880 -24.95 86.75 -50.28
CA ILE A 880 -25.78 85.64 -49.76
C ILE A 880 -24.90 84.71 -48.92
N ASP A 881 -25.28 84.46 -47.67
CA ASP A 881 -24.67 83.45 -46.81
C ASP A 881 -24.94 82.01 -47.33
N PRO A 882 -24.04 81.03 -47.09
CA PRO A 882 -24.21 79.64 -47.55
C PRO A 882 -25.24 78.88 -46.70
N VAL A 883 -26.50 79.28 -46.82
CA VAL A 883 -27.64 78.76 -46.05
C VAL A 883 -28.50 77.84 -46.90
N SER A 884 -28.97 76.74 -46.33
CA SER A 884 -30.03 75.92 -46.91
C SER A 884 -31.37 76.18 -46.21
N LEU A 885 -32.46 76.25 -46.98
CA LEU A 885 -33.81 76.40 -46.47
C LEU A 885 -34.63 75.14 -46.74
N MET A 886 -35.43 74.72 -45.77
CA MET A 886 -36.48 73.73 -45.99
C MET A 886 -37.47 74.22 -47.04
N MET A 887 -38.05 73.26 -47.77
CA MET A 887 -38.90 73.55 -48.93
C MET A 887 -40.10 74.46 -48.62
N ASP A 888 -40.67 74.33 -47.43
CA ASP A 888 -41.79 75.14 -46.93
C ASP A 888 -41.45 76.63 -46.77
N LYS A 889 -40.16 76.97 -46.58
CA LYS A 889 -39.65 78.35 -46.54
C LYS A 889 -38.98 78.78 -47.84
N ALA A 890 -38.38 77.85 -48.57
CA ALA A 890 -37.76 78.12 -49.86
C ALA A 890 -38.79 78.57 -50.91
N ILE A 891 -39.96 77.91 -50.98
CA ILE A 891 -41.01 78.25 -51.95
C ILE A 891 -41.53 79.69 -51.76
N PRO A 892 -42.00 80.12 -50.57
CA PRO A 892 -42.50 81.48 -50.41
C PRO A 892 -41.42 82.54 -50.64
N LEU A 893 -40.18 82.28 -50.25
CA LEU A 893 -39.06 83.20 -50.48
C LEU A 893 -38.72 83.34 -51.96
N ALA A 894 -38.70 82.24 -52.71
CA ALA A 894 -38.49 82.25 -54.16
C ALA A 894 -39.57 83.07 -54.89
N LEU A 895 -40.83 82.96 -54.46
CA LEU A 895 -41.94 83.74 -55.03
C LEU A 895 -41.82 85.23 -54.70
N ILE A 896 -41.47 85.59 -53.46
CA ILE A 896 -41.20 86.99 -53.08
C ILE A 896 -40.08 87.56 -53.95
N PHE A 897 -38.98 86.82 -54.06
CA PHE A 897 -37.80 87.25 -54.79
C PHE A 897 -38.11 87.48 -56.27
N ASN A 898 -38.81 86.54 -56.91
CA ASN A 898 -39.21 86.66 -58.31
C ASN A 898 -40.15 87.86 -58.55
N GLU A 899 -41.14 88.06 -57.66
CA GLU A 899 -42.06 89.21 -57.77
C GLU A 899 -41.34 90.55 -57.63
N LEU A 900 -40.34 90.65 -56.74
CA LEU A 900 -39.52 91.84 -56.60
C LEU A 900 -38.70 92.12 -57.87
N ILE A 901 -38.07 91.09 -58.45
CA ILE A 901 -37.34 91.21 -59.71
C ILE A 901 -38.27 91.69 -60.85
N ILE A 902 -39.43 91.05 -61.01
CA ILE A 902 -40.40 91.41 -62.06
C ILE A 902 -40.86 92.86 -61.91
N ASN A 903 -41.13 93.31 -60.68
CA ASN A 903 -41.55 94.69 -60.42
C ASN A 903 -40.45 95.68 -60.84
N SER A 904 -39.18 95.39 -60.57
CA SER A 904 -38.07 96.25 -60.98
C SER A 904 -37.93 96.33 -62.50
N TYR A 905 -38.01 95.18 -63.20
CA TYR A 905 -37.99 95.14 -64.66
C TYR A 905 -39.15 95.91 -65.32
N LYS A 906 -40.38 95.77 -64.78
CA LYS A 906 -41.60 96.33 -65.37
C LYS A 906 -41.90 97.77 -64.96
N HIS A 907 -41.32 98.27 -63.87
CA HIS A 907 -41.75 99.55 -63.28
C HIS A 907 -40.59 100.47 -62.91
N ALA A 908 -39.42 99.94 -62.55
CA ALA A 908 -38.34 100.76 -62.00
C ALA A 908 -37.32 101.20 -63.05
N PHE A 909 -37.10 100.42 -64.11
CA PHE A 909 -35.93 100.59 -65.00
C PHE A 909 -36.20 101.20 -66.38
N HIS A 910 -37.42 101.65 -66.69
CA HIS A 910 -37.75 102.18 -68.02
C HIS A 910 -36.94 103.42 -68.43
N GLN A 911 -36.39 104.19 -67.48
CA GLN A 911 -35.62 105.41 -67.72
C GLN A 911 -34.24 105.40 -67.04
N THR A 912 -33.79 104.24 -66.53
CA THR A 912 -32.52 104.09 -65.79
C THR A 912 -31.40 103.67 -66.75
N GLN A 913 -30.36 104.51 -66.93
CA GLN A 913 -29.26 104.22 -67.87
C GLN A 913 -28.39 103.02 -67.45
N GLU A 914 -28.23 102.77 -66.15
CA GLU A 914 -27.52 101.60 -65.61
C GLU A 914 -28.33 100.92 -64.50
N PRO A 915 -29.26 100.02 -64.85
CA PRO A 915 -30.06 99.28 -63.86
C PRO A 915 -29.19 98.34 -63.02
N LYS A 916 -29.29 98.46 -61.69
CA LYS A 916 -28.58 97.63 -60.71
C LYS A 916 -29.54 97.15 -59.63
N ILE A 917 -29.46 95.86 -59.30
CA ILE A 917 -30.17 95.23 -58.18
C ILE A 917 -29.14 94.68 -57.20
N LYS A 918 -29.23 95.09 -55.93
CA LYS A 918 -28.45 94.53 -54.83
C LYS A 918 -29.32 93.64 -53.96
N ILE A 919 -28.86 92.42 -53.74
CA ILE A 919 -29.57 91.40 -52.97
C ILE A 919 -28.67 90.91 -51.86
N SER A 920 -29.19 90.87 -50.63
CA SER A 920 -28.50 90.27 -49.50
C SER A 920 -29.40 89.27 -48.79
N PHE A 921 -28.81 88.13 -48.40
CA PHE A 921 -29.47 87.15 -47.55
C PHE A 921 -28.50 86.72 -46.46
N LYS A 922 -28.82 87.07 -45.21
CA LYS A 922 -27.96 86.82 -44.06
C LYS A 922 -28.63 85.94 -43.03
N GLU A 923 -27.84 85.06 -42.43
CA GLU A 923 -28.26 84.23 -41.32
C GLU A 923 -27.96 84.94 -39.98
N GLU A 924 -28.99 85.46 -39.31
CA GLU A 924 -28.86 86.03 -37.96
C GLU A 924 -29.16 84.97 -36.88
N TYR A 925 -28.96 85.25 -35.58
CA TYR A 925 -29.04 84.21 -34.53
C TYR A 925 -30.36 83.38 -34.54
N LYS A 926 -31.53 84.03 -34.66
CA LYS A 926 -32.86 83.35 -34.64
C LYS A 926 -33.67 83.49 -35.93
N ASP A 927 -33.24 84.35 -36.84
CA ASP A 927 -34.01 84.74 -38.02
C ASP A 927 -33.10 84.77 -39.26
N TYR A 928 -33.71 84.66 -40.42
CA TYR A 928 -33.11 85.00 -41.70
C TYR A 928 -33.46 86.44 -42.06
N MET A 929 -32.50 87.17 -42.61
CA MET A 929 -32.67 88.54 -43.10
C MET A 929 -32.48 88.56 -44.61
N PHE A 930 -33.57 88.80 -45.35
CA PHE A 930 -33.55 89.02 -46.78
C PHE A 930 -33.70 90.51 -47.09
N SER A 931 -32.81 91.06 -47.91
CA SER A 931 -32.82 92.46 -48.35
C SER A 931 -32.77 92.52 -49.88
N TYR A 932 -33.62 93.36 -50.46
CA TYR A 932 -33.65 93.64 -51.88
C TYR A 932 -33.67 95.14 -52.12
N GLN A 933 -32.76 95.62 -52.94
CA GLN A 933 -32.62 97.03 -53.29
C GLN A 933 -32.42 97.20 -54.79
N ASP A 934 -33.12 98.14 -55.41
CA ASP A 934 -32.91 98.53 -56.81
C ASP A 934 -32.64 100.04 -56.93
N ASN A 935 -31.95 100.46 -57.99
CA ASN A 935 -31.63 101.86 -58.27
C ASN A 935 -32.57 102.53 -59.29
N GLY A 936 -33.76 101.97 -59.50
CA GLY A 936 -34.75 102.51 -60.44
C GLY A 936 -35.55 103.66 -59.85
N VAL A 937 -36.32 104.34 -60.71
CA VAL A 937 -37.22 105.43 -60.30
C VAL A 937 -38.65 104.96 -60.48
N PHE A 938 -39.43 104.96 -59.40
CA PHE A 938 -40.86 104.64 -59.42
C PHE A 938 -41.68 105.92 -59.59
N ASP A 939 -42.70 105.90 -60.43
CA ASP A 939 -43.58 107.04 -60.67
C ASP A 939 -44.54 107.26 -59.48
N GLU A 940 -44.22 108.23 -58.61
CA GLU A 940 -45.00 108.54 -57.38
C GLU A 940 -46.42 109.09 -57.66
N THR A 941 -46.77 109.36 -58.93
CA THR A 941 -48.11 109.86 -59.29
C THR A 941 -49.16 108.76 -59.49
N LYS A 942 -48.78 107.48 -59.44
CA LYS A 942 -49.69 106.31 -59.46
C LYS A 942 -49.69 105.59 -58.12
N ASP A 943 -49.89 106.31 -57.02
CA ASP A 943 -49.81 105.69 -55.70
C ASP A 943 -51.18 105.31 -55.09
N LYS A 944 -51.16 104.09 -54.55
CA LYS A 944 -51.91 103.53 -53.42
C LYS A 944 -53.22 102.75 -53.65
N LYS A 945 -53.04 101.46 -53.34
CA LYS A 945 -53.96 100.38 -52.93
C LYS A 945 -54.31 99.36 -54.03
N SER A 946 -53.69 98.18 -53.90
CA SER A 946 -54.05 96.89 -54.50
C SER A 946 -53.48 96.53 -55.89
N SER A 947 -52.18 96.71 -56.14
CA SER A 947 -51.52 95.91 -57.19
C SER A 947 -51.37 94.45 -56.73
N MET A 948 -51.62 93.49 -57.63
CA MET A 948 -51.64 92.07 -57.31
C MET A 948 -50.28 91.54 -56.83
N GLY A 949 -49.17 92.01 -57.41
CA GLY A 949 -47.81 91.63 -56.99
C GLY A 949 -47.51 91.97 -55.52
N ASN A 950 -47.97 93.12 -55.03
CA ASN A 950 -47.82 93.49 -53.61
C ASN A 950 -48.67 92.61 -52.68
N LYS A 951 -49.82 92.10 -53.14
CA LYS A 951 -50.61 91.12 -52.39
C LYS A 951 -49.90 89.77 -52.29
N ILE A 952 -49.25 89.31 -53.37
CA ILE A 952 -48.46 88.06 -53.37
C ILE A 952 -47.28 88.20 -52.39
N ILE A 953 -46.52 89.29 -52.47
CA ILE A 953 -45.42 89.55 -51.54
C ILE A 953 -45.92 89.55 -50.09
N ALA A 954 -47.05 90.22 -49.79
CA ALA A 954 -47.62 90.23 -48.45
C ALA A 954 -48.08 88.84 -47.97
N MET A 955 -48.73 88.06 -48.84
CA MET A 955 -49.18 86.69 -48.53
C MET A 955 -48.00 85.76 -48.25
N MET A 956 -46.94 85.82 -49.06
CA MET A 956 -45.76 84.99 -48.88
C MET A 956 -44.94 85.40 -47.66
N ILE A 957 -44.85 86.70 -47.35
CA ILE A 957 -44.25 87.17 -46.08
C ILE A 957 -45.03 86.61 -44.88
N SER A 958 -46.37 86.55 -44.96
CA SER A 958 -47.19 85.91 -43.92
C SER A 958 -46.95 84.40 -43.81
N GLN A 959 -46.74 83.69 -44.93
CA GLN A 959 -46.40 82.25 -44.90
C GLN A 959 -45.05 82.00 -44.26
N LEU A 960 -44.06 82.86 -44.52
CA LEU A 960 -42.78 82.85 -43.83
C LEU A 960 -42.87 83.28 -42.36
N LYS A 961 -44.02 83.77 -41.89
CA LYS A 961 -44.19 84.45 -40.60
C LYS A 961 -43.19 85.61 -40.43
N GLY A 962 -42.89 86.30 -41.53
CA GLY A 962 -41.89 87.37 -41.59
C GLY A 962 -42.44 88.77 -41.31
N ILE A 963 -41.54 89.69 -40.97
CA ILE A 963 -41.83 91.11 -40.73
C ILE A 963 -41.11 91.94 -41.81
N LYS A 964 -41.85 92.87 -42.42
CA LYS A 964 -41.35 93.80 -43.45
C LYS A 964 -40.98 95.15 -42.83
N SER A 965 -39.81 95.69 -43.17
CA SER A 965 -39.42 97.07 -42.87
C SER A 965 -39.01 97.81 -44.15
N ASN A 966 -39.53 99.04 -44.34
CA ASN A 966 -39.13 99.95 -45.40
C ASN A 966 -38.27 101.08 -44.81
N GLU A 967 -37.16 101.44 -45.45
CA GLU A 967 -36.40 102.65 -45.15
C GLU A 967 -36.74 103.72 -46.20
N ASN A 968 -37.06 104.95 -45.78
CA ASN A 968 -37.25 106.08 -46.69
C ASN A 968 -35.89 106.45 -47.30
N SER A 969 -35.61 105.93 -48.49
CA SER A 969 -34.45 106.31 -49.29
C SER A 969 -34.92 106.74 -50.68
N THR A 970 -34.09 107.49 -51.41
CA THR A 970 -34.38 107.92 -52.80
C THR A 970 -34.47 106.77 -53.80
N HIS A 971 -34.19 105.53 -53.37
CA HIS A 971 -34.25 104.30 -54.14
C HIS A 971 -35.12 103.25 -53.43
N PHE A 972 -35.62 102.23 -54.14
CA PHE A 972 -36.48 101.20 -53.53
C PHE A 972 -35.65 100.20 -52.72
N ASN A 973 -36.06 99.97 -51.47
CA ASN A 973 -35.41 99.03 -50.55
C ASN A 973 -36.46 98.31 -49.70
N ILE A 974 -36.42 96.97 -49.68
CA ILE A 974 -37.25 96.12 -48.85
C ILE A 974 -36.38 95.16 -48.04
N LYS A 975 -36.60 95.12 -46.72
CA LYS A 975 -36.01 94.14 -45.81
C LYS A 975 -37.10 93.27 -45.20
N ILE A 976 -36.89 91.95 -45.21
CA ILE A 976 -37.81 90.93 -44.71
C ILE A 976 -37.04 90.05 -43.72
N LYS A 977 -37.52 90.02 -42.47
CA LYS A 977 -36.95 89.19 -41.40
C LYS A 977 -37.92 88.07 -41.04
N PHE A 978 -37.49 86.80 -41.07
CA PHE A 978 -38.37 85.65 -40.78
C PHE A 978 -37.65 84.52 -40.01
N PRO A 979 -38.34 83.74 -39.16
CA PRO A 979 -37.69 82.83 -38.21
C PRO A 979 -37.07 81.59 -38.87
N LYS A 980 -35.95 81.12 -38.30
CA LYS A 980 -35.29 79.88 -38.73
C LYS A 980 -36.10 78.62 -38.45
N LYS A 981 -36.85 78.60 -37.34
CA LYS A 981 -37.79 77.53 -36.97
C LYS A 981 -39.22 77.96 -37.19
#